data_AF-A0A316UYP4-F1
#
_entry.id   AF-A0A316UYP4-F1
#
_cell.length_a   1.000
_cell.length_b   1.000
_cell.length_c   1.000
_cell.angle_alpha   90.00
_cell.angle_beta   90.00
_cell.angle_gamma   90.00
#
_symmetry.space_group_name_H-M   'P 1'
#
loop_
_entity.id
_entity.type
_entity.pdbx_description
1 polymer ?
#
loop_
_entity_poly.entity_id
_entity_poly.type
_entity_poly.pdbx_seq_one_letter_code
_entity_poly.pdbx_strand_id
1 'polypeptide(L)'
;MAVQSKPLAPPGGLAHWLTTHPAGKPSILGLILFLFFARKRLASLAPKAVQRRPALSDAEMDHALEEVYVPGQGESKGSYELLVPHRGRISRVRVNPTKQSTFDAHFRDFEKLPPLAVGGGGGSKKKKRDGSADSSTNGGKGRGTKEDAVERKRQEVEAVRAQGGAAAASAKRVGVNKEFFRQLRALFKIMVPRSNAKEVFIFCLHTSFLILRTYLSVLVARLDGRLVRDLVSANGKGFLRGLGLWFLLAVPSTYTNSMIRYLQTKLAISFRTRMMRYVHDLYLNDGRNFYKVMNLDGRINGADQFITADVAQFSSALAALYSNISKPVLDMIVFNFQLASNLGWKGQFALFANYIVTGWILRKATPAFGKLAALEAKLEGDFRAAHSRLIINAEEISFYGGAKTEAGILNRAFLRLVKHISSILKIRIAFNMCEDFVLKYAWSAAGYVIIASPFLFGLKPQQAQAVSSKTAEAGAEGSTGSHEGVARKTESYISNRRLLLSLADAGSRLMYSYKELAELSGYTNRVYTLISTLHLLNKDRYEAIDRPSDLARDQPFYDMGNVKGKVIEASSSASGAKLLDFEKVPIVAPAPGSARGGEELVRDFTLAMQPGDHILLTGANGVGKSAVARVIAGLWPVWSGSMRKPTEKDIFFLPQRPYLSAGSLREQVIYPTTYPQWRAQGGTDEKLMSILKDVNLAYLPSREGGFETRKEWKDVLSGGEKQRSECERPVLFCRTKADLFPCLLMPTVNFARLLFHGPSLGVLDECTSAVSVDVEGGMYATAKAAGISLLTISTRLTLLKHHTVLVRIDAGGYDVEVIKDGGAGAIPKGLEEERKELKKKLGEEEGWRKRLEEVKGELSAMA
;
A
#
# COMPACT_ATOMS: atom_id res chain seq x y z
N MET A 1 51.64 -24.90 37.44
CA MET A 1 52.88 -24.21 37.00
C MET A 1 52.48 -22.91 36.32
N ALA A 2 52.97 -21.79 36.86
CA ALA A 2 52.63 -20.44 36.44
C ALA A 2 53.31 -20.03 35.14
N VAL A 3 52.62 -19.30 34.24
CA VAL A 3 53.17 -18.16 33.48
C VAL A 3 52.04 -17.15 33.21
N GLN A 4 52.42 -15.88 33.28
CA GLN A 4 51.64 -14.68 33.58
C GLN A 4 50.65 -14.19 32.51
N SER A 5 49.61 -13.53 33.03
CA SER A 5 48.66 -12.63 32.37
C SER A 5 49.28 -11.33 31.83
N LYS A 6 48.84 -10.89 30.65
CA LYS A 6 48.82 -9.46 30.25
C LYS A 6 47.42 -9.07 29.78
N PRO A 7 46.84 -7.94 30.22
CA PRO A 7 45.50 -7.50 29.83
C PRO A 7 45.50 -6.81 28.46
N LEU A 8 44.42 -7.04 27.70
CA LEU A 8 44.09 -6.39 26.43
C LEU A 8 44.04 -4.84 26.57
N ALA A 9 44.68 -4.15 25.62
CA ALA A 9 44.57 -2.71 25.43
C ALA A 9 43.19 -2.29 24.85
N PRO A 10 42.70 -1.07 25.12
CA PRO A 10 41.39 -0.58 24.67
C PRO A 10 41.37 -0.18 23.17
N PRO A 11 40.17 -0.02 22.55
CA PRO A 11 40.02 0.11 21.09
C PRO A 11 40.34 1.52 20.59
N GLY A 12 41.62 1.78 20.29
CA GLY A 12 42.11 3.06 19.73
C GLY A 12 42.44 3.05 18.23
N GLY A 13 42.28 1.92 17.54
CA GLY A 13 42.88 1.70 16.20
C GLY A 13 42.38 2.62 15.08
N LEU A 14 41.08 2.92 15.03
CA LEU A 14 40.49 3.69 13.93
C LEU A 14 40.73 5.21 14.09
N ALA A 15 40.77 5.69 15.34
CA ALA A 15 41.07 7.08 15.67
C ALA A 15 42.56 7.39 15.51
N HIS A 16 43.44 6.47 15.91
CA HIS A 16 44.89 6.60 15.76
C HIS A 16 45.34 6.54 14.28
N TRP A 17 44.64 5.74 13.46
CA TRP A 17 44.91 5.65 12.01
C TRP A 17 44.60 6.96 11.26
N LEU A 18 43.60 7.72 11.71
CA LEU A 18 43.21 9.00 11.09
C LEU A 18 44.08 10.20 11.54
N THR A 19 44.81 10.10 12.65
CA THR A 19 45.53 11.24 13.27
C THR A 19 47.04 11.24 13.06
N THR A 20 47.69 10.10 12.78
CA THR A 20 49.14 9.96 12.98
C THR A 20 50.02 9.93 11.73
N HIS A 21 49.52 10.21 10.53
CA HIS A 21 50.40 10.32 9.35
C HIS A 21 50.84 11.77 9.10
N PRO A 22 52.12 12.13 9.38
CA PRO A 22 52.69 13.38 8.92
C PRO A 22 52.84 13.34 7.40
N ALA A 23 52.78 14.51 6.78
CA ALA A 23 52.83 14.78 5.35
C ALA A 23 53.76 13.87 4.50
N GLY A 24 53.22 12.74 4.02
CA GLY A 24 53.61 12.13 2.75
C GLY A 24 52.67 12.65 1.67
N LYS A 25 53.19 13.03 0.49
CA LYS A 25 52.45 13.54 -0.68
C LYS A 25 51.00 13.01 -0.71
N PRO A 26 49.97 13.87 -0.68
CA PRO A 26 48.62 13.39 -0.47
C PRO A 26 48.26 12.48 -1.64
N SER A 27 47.79 11.27 -1.33
CA SER A 27 47.35 10.23 -2.25
C SER A 27 46.07 10.63 -3.01
N ILE A 28 45.97 11.90 -3.43
CA ILE A 28 44.94 12.43 -4.32
C ILE A 28 44.88 11.57 -5.57
N LEU A 29 46.04 11.12 -6.08
CA LEU A 29 46.13 10.19 -7.20
C LEU A 29 45.48 8.82 -6.90
N GLY A 30 45.70 8.28 -5.69
CA GLY A 30 45.07 7.02 -5.25
C GLY A 30 43.56 7.16 -5.02
N LEU A 31 43.11 8.32 -4.53
CA LEU A 31 41.70 8.65 -4.38
C LEU A 31 41.00 8.82 -5.75
N ILE A 32 41.67 9.47 -6.70
CA ILE A 32 41.23 9.62 -8.09
C ILE A 32 41.19 8.24 -8.77
N LEU A 33 42.21 7.39 -8.57
CA LEU A 33 42.23 6.02 -9.07
C LEU A 33 41.09 5.19 -8.48
N PHE A 34 40.86 5.28 -7.17
CA PHE A 34 39.75 4.59 -6.49
C PHE A 34 38.40 5.06 -7.03
N LEU A 35 38.20 6.37 -7.22
CA LEU A 35 36.99 6.93 -7.83
C LEU A 35 36.82 6.48 -9.29
N PHE A 36 37.91 6.34 -10.04
CA PHE A 36 37.92 5.86 -11.43
C PHE A 36 37.62 4.36 -11.51
N PHE A 37 38.20 3.54 -10.62
CA PHE A 37 37.90 2.11 -10.49
C PHE A 37 36.48 1.87 -9.99
N ALA A 38 36.00 2.65 -9.02
CA ALA A 38 34.61 2.62 -8.56
C ALA A 38 33.65 3.00 -9.71
N ARG A 39 33.98 4.03 -10.51
CA ARG A 39 33.23 4.38 -11.73
C ARG A 39 33.23 3.23 -12.74
N LYS A 40 34.37 2.58 -13.00
CA LYS A 40 34.48 1.46 -13.95
C LYS A 40 33.71 0.22 -13.47
N ARG A 41 33.73 -0.10 -12.17
CA ARG A 41 32.91 -1.17 -11.57
C ARG A 41 31.42 -0.83 -11.56
N LEU A 42 31.04 0.41 -11.27
CA LEU A 42 29.65 0.87 -11.36
C LEU A 42 29.15 0.90 -12.80
N ALA A 43 29.99 1.28 -13.77
CA ALA A 43 29.69 1.15 -15.19
C ALA A 43 29.55 -0.31 -15.64
N SER A 44 30.24 -1.26 -14.98
CA SER A 44 30.02 -2.70 -15.18
C SER A 44 28.76 -3.24 -14.50
N LEU A 45 28.17 -2.49 -13.55
CA LEU A 45 26.87 -2.75 -12.94
C LEU A 45 25.72 -2.06 -13.68
N ALA A 46 26.02 -1.07 -14.54
CA ALA A 46 25.10 -0.70 -15.60
C ALA A 46 24.97 -1.93 -16.52
N PRO A 47 23.75 -2.27 -16.98
CA PRO A 47 23.59 -3.42 -17.86
C PRO A 47 24.60 -3.29 -19.00
N LYS A 48 25.46 -4.30 -19.17
CA LYS A 48 26.40 -4.42 -20.30
C LYS A 48 25.64 -3.97 -21.53
N ALA A 49 26.23 -3.08 -22.32
CA ALA A 49 25.67 -2.59 -23.57
C ALA A 49 24.99 -3.74 -24.31
N VAL A 50 23.67 -3.82 -24.17
CA VAL A 50 22.85 -4.81 -24.84
C VAL A 50 23.07 -4.49 -26.31
N GLN A 51 23.59 -5.46 -27.07
CA GLN A 51 23.68 -5.37 -28.53
C GLN A 51 22.44 -4.64 -29.04
N ARG A 52 22.65 -3.53 -29.74
CA ARG A 52 21.58 -2.63 -30.20
C ARG A 52 20.67 -3.39 -31.17
N ARG A 53 19.68 -4.12 -30.64
CA ARG A 53 18.57 -4.65 -31.44
C ARG A 53 17.69 -3.47 -31.90
N PRO A 54 17.14 -3.51 -33.11
CA PRO A 54 16.22 -2.48 -33.61
C PRO A 54 14.99 -2.35 -32.70
N ALA A 55 14.35 -1.18 -32.74
CA ALA A 55 13.06 -0.98 -32.08
C ALA A 55 12.01 -1.88 -32.75
N LEU A 56 11.14 -2.47 -31.95
CA LEU A 56 10.06 -3.34 -32.43
C LEU A 56 8.92 -2.48 -32.99
N SER A 57 8.21 -3.01 -33.99
CA SER A 57 6.97 -2.42 -34.50
C SER A 57 5.84 -2.52 -33.48
N ASP A 58 4.79 -1.71 -33.63
CA ASP A 58 3.64 -1.71 -32.71
C ASP A 58 2.96 -3.08 -32.63
N ALA A 59 2.84 -3.80 -33.76
CA ALA A 59 2.30 -5.16 -33.80
C ALA A 59 3.16 -6.18 -33.03
N GLU A 60 4.50 -6.08 -33.12
CA GLU A 60 5.40 -6.95 -32.34
C GLU A 60 5.39 -6.61 -30.84
N MET A 61 5.10 -5.35 -30.50
CA MET A 61 4.92 -4.91 -29.12
C MET A 61 3.61 -5.42 -28.52
N ASP A 62 2.53 -5.44 -29.32
CA ASP A 62 1.23 -5.98 -28.92
C ASP A 62 1.28 -7.51 -28.75
N HIS A 63 1.93 -8.24 -29.65
CA HIS A 63 2.16 -9.68 -29.50
C HIS A 63 3.00 -10.00 -28.23
N ALA A 64 3.92 -9.12 -27.85
CA ALA A 64 4.67 -9.28 -26.61
C ALA A 64 3.87 -8.91 -25.34
N LEU A 65 2.79 -8.14 -25.48
CA LEU A 65 1.86 -7.87 -24.39
C LEU A 65 0.86 -9.02 -24.17
N GLU A 66 0.60 -9.86 -25.18
CA GLU A 66 -0.17 -11.12 -25.03
C GLU A 66 0.56 -12.15 -24.17
N GLU A 67 1.88 -12.18 -24.26
CA GLU A 67 2.74 -12.97 -23.39
C GLU A 67 3.01 -12.21 -22.07
N VAL A 68 1.97 -11.82 -21.33
CA VAL A 68 2.10 -11.17 -20.00
C VAL A 68 3.02 -11.99 -19.08
N TYR A 69 2.95 -13.33 -19.18
CA TYR A 69 3.77 -14.25 -18.40
C TYR A 69 4.32 -15.38 -19.27
N VAL A 70 5.61 -15.32 -19.63
CA VAL A 70 6.28 -16.47 -20.23
C VAL A 70 6.74 -17.40 -19.11
N PRO A 71 6.37 -18.70 -19.10
CA PRO A 71 6.94 -19.64 -18.13
C PRO A 71 8.47 -19.65 -18.28
N GLY A 72 9.18 -19.32 -17.20
CA GLY A 72 10.63 -19.21 -17.25
C GLY A 72 11.25 -20.56 -17.59
N GLN A 73 12.14 -20.61 -18.59
CA GLN A 73 12.88 -21.81 -19.01
C GLN A 73 13.97 -22.24 -17.99
N GLY A 74 13.66 -22.29 -16.69
CA GLY A 74 14.63 -22.58 -15.63
C GLY A 74 14.07 -23.47 -14.51
N GLU A 75 14.98 -24.20 -13.84
CA GLU A 75 14.78 -25.28 -12.86
C GLU A 75 13.93 -24.94 -11.60
N SER A 76 13.45 -23.70 -11.44
CA SER A 76 12.63 -23.31 -10.29
C SER A 76 11.15 -23.28 -10.67
N LYS A 77 10.41 -24.34 -10.32
CA LYS A 77 8.93 -24.42 -10.45
C LYS A 77 8.28 -23.09 -10.03
N GLY A 78 7.61 -22.41 -10.97
CA GLY A 78 6.83 -21.19 -10.73
C GLY A 78 7.50 -19.84 -11.05
N SER A 79 8.75 -19.79 -11.54
CA SER A 79 9.30 -18.52 -12.03
C SER A 79 8.72 -18.13 -13.39
N TYR A 80 8.36 -16.87 -13.57
CA TYR A 80 7.86 -16.34 -14.85
C TYR A 80 8.69 -15.15 -15.31
N GLU A 81 8.75 -14.95 -16.62
CA GLU A 81 9.35 -13.76 -17.23
C GLU A 81 8.23 -12.82 -17.66
N LEU A 82 8.24 -11.61 -17.07
CA LEU A 82 7.33 -10.53 -17.44
C LEU A 82 7.96 -9.73 -18.58
N LEU A 83 7.24 -9.60 -19.69
CA LEU A 83 7.62 -8.76 -20.82
C LEU A 83 7.17 -7.32 -20.53
N VAL A 84 8.15 -6.41 -20.35
CA VAL A 84 7.87 -5.01 -20.03
C VAL A 84 8.28 -4.13 -21.22
N PRO A 85 7.34 -3.45 -21.90
CA PRO A 85 7.69 -2.51 -22.95
C PRO A 85 8.36 -1.27 -22.34
N HIS A 86 9.47 -0.86 -22.91
CA HIS A 86 10.19 0.34 -22.53
C HIS A 86 10.89 0.97 -23.75
N ARG A 87 10.41 2.15 -24.17
CA ARG A 87 10.98 2.93 -25.29
C ARG A 87 11.07 2.13 -26.60
N GLY A 88 9.97 1.49 -27.02
CA GLY A 88 9.89 0.69 -28.25
C GLY A 88 10.67 -0.63 -28.20
N ARG A 89 10.89 -1.18 -27.00
CA ARG A 89 11.64 -2.43 -26.77
C ARG A 89 10.99 -3.25 -25.68
N ILE A 90 11.16 -4.57 -25.71
CA ILE A 90 10.69 -5.46 -24.65
C ILE A 90 11.85 -5.81 -23.72
N SER A 91 11.70 -5.48 -22.44
CA SER A 91 12.60 -5.94 -21.39
C SER A 91 12.02 -7.18 -20.73
N ARG A 92 12.77 -8.28 -20.70
CA ARG A 92 12.39 -9.47 -19.95
C ARG A 92 12.80 -9.31 -18.50
N VAL A 93 11.81 -9.27 -17.60
CA VAL A 93 12.04 -9.19 -16.17
C VAL A 93 11.68 -10.53 -15.55
N ARG A 94 12.69 -11.29 -15.13
CA ARG A 94 12.45 -12.52 -14.37
C ARG A 94 11.89 -12.18 -12.99
N VAL A 95 10.71 -12.72 -12.69
CA VAL A 95 10.07 -12.60 -11.39
C VAL A 95 10.08 -13.98 -10.75
N ASN A 96 10.67 -14.04 -9.55
CA ASN A 96 10.65 -15.23 -8.73
C ASN A 96 9.63 -14.97 -7.61
N PRO A 97 8.50 -15.70 -7.57
CA PRO A 97 7.51 -15.52 -6.53
C PRO A 97 8.11 -15.85 -5.16
N THR A 98 7.64 -15.15 -4.14
CA THR A 98 8.04 -15.38 -2.76
C THR A 98 7.52 -16.75 -2.30
N LYS A 99 8.40 -17.59 -1.76
CA LYS A 99 8.03 -18.94 -1.31
C LYS A 99 7.09 -18.86 -0.09
N GLN A 100 6.11 -19.77 -0.01
CA GLN A 100 5.19 -19.85 1.13
C GLN A 100 5.91 -19.99 2.48
N SER A 101 6.99 -20.78 2.52
CA SER A 101 7.83 -20.91 3.73
C SER A 101 8.43 -19.58 4.22
N THR A 102 8.65 -18.63 3.31
CA THR A 102 9.12 -17.28 3.66
C THR A 102 8.00 -16.47 4.31
N PHE A 103 6.76 -16.58 3.82
CA PHE A 103 5.60 -15.98 4.46
C PHE A 103 5.36 -16.54 5.87
N ASP A 104 5.48 -17.86 6.05
CA ASP A 104 5.32 -18.49 7.36
C ASP A 104 6.42 -18.08 8.35
N ALA A 105 7.67 -17.97 7.89
CA ALA A 105 8.77 -17.50 8.71
C ALA A 105 8.63 -16.02 9.11
N HIS A 106 8.00 -15.21 8.26
CA HIS A 106 7.75 -13.79 8.52
C HIS A 106 6.49 -13.56 9.37
N PHE A 107 5.54 -14.50 9.37
CA PHE A 107 4.27 -14.37 10.10
C PHE A 107 4.45 -13.97 11.57
N ARG A 108 5.44 -14.52 12.28
CA ARG A 108 5.73 -14.16 13.68
C ARG A 108 6.03 -12.68 13.89
N ASP A 109 6.63 -12.03 12.90
CA ASP A 109 6.98 -10.61 12.95
C ASP A 109 5.76 -9.71 12.64
N PHE A 110 4.74 -10.26 11.99
CA PHE A 110 3.53 -9.56 11.50
C PHE A 110 2.22 -9.99 12.18
N GLU A 111 2.27 -10.91 13.15
CA GLU A 111 1.08 -11.39 13.87
C GLU A 111 0.43 -10.31 14.74
N LYS A 112 1.24 -9.37 15.27
CA LYS A 112 0.76 -8.31 16.15
C LYS A 112 0.42 -7.06 15.35
N LEU A 113 -0.87 -6.76 15.25
CA LEU A 113 -1.34 -5.46 14.77
C LEU A 113 -0.76 -4.33 15.64
N PRO A 114 -0.54 -3.14 15.07
CA PRO A 114 -0.19 -1.97 15.87
C PRO A 114 -1.23 -1.77 16.97
N PRO A 115 -0.81 -1.38 18.20
CA PRO A 115 -1.76 -1.11 19.26
C PRO A 115 -2.74 -0.04 18.79
N LEU A 116 -3.99 -0.45 18.60
CA LEU A 116 -5.11 0.47 18.45
C LEU A 116 -5.20 1.28 19.74
N ALA A 117 -5.72 2.50 19.66
CA ALA A 117 -5.98 3.33 20.82
C ALA A 117 -7.13 2.75 21.68
N VAL A 118 -6.96 1.52 22.17
CA VAL A 118 -7.76 0.92 23.22
C VAL A 118 -6.96 1.08 24.51
N GLY A 119 -7.64 1.53 25.56
CA GLY A 119 -7.06 1.91 26.85
C GLY A 119 -6.05 0.91 27.39
N GLY A 120 -5.01 1.43 28.05
CA GLY A 120 -3.97 0.62 28.66
C GLY A 120 -4.54 -0.33 29.71
N GLY A 121 -4.64 -1.61 29.36
CA GLY A 121 -4.62 -2.72 30.32
C GLY A 121 -3.19 -2.91 30.82
N GLY A 122 -2.74 -2.01 31.70
CA GLY A 122 -1.53 -2.22 32.46
C GLY A 122 -1.77 -3.32 33.49
N GLY A 123 -1.08 -4.45 33.36
CA GLY A 123 -1.02 -5.49 34.38
C GLY A 123 -0.52 -4.89 35.70
N SER A 124 -1.43 -4.62 36.62
CA SER A 124 -1.09 -4.13 37.94
C SER A 124 -0.84 -5.33 38.84
N LYS A 125 0.43 -5.53 39.23
CA LYS A 125 0.81 -6.44 40.32
C LYS A 125 -0.01 -6.05 41.56
N LYS A 126 -0.84 -6.99 42.00
CA LYS A 126 -1.63 -6.94 43.24
C LYS A 126 -0.67 -6.78 44.43
N LYS A 127 -0.54 -5.56 44.97
CA LYS A 127 0.13 -5.35 46.26
C LYS A 127 -0.97 -5.15 47.31
N LYS A 128 -1.17 -6.19 48.12
CA LYS A 128 -1.97 -6.21 49.34
C LYS A 128 -1.48 -5.10 50.29
N ARG A 129 -2.38 -4.28 50.81
CA ARG A 129 -2.25 -3.67 52.14
C ARG A 129 -3.64 -3.31 52.67
N ASP A 130 -3.92 -3.87 53.84
CA ASP A 130 -5.11 -3.69 54.66
C ASP A 130 -5.18 -2.30 55.28
N GLY A 131 -6.38 -1.89 55.70
CA GLY A 131 -6.56 -1.17 56.97
C GLY A 131 -7.07 0.27 56.93
N SER A 132 -8.34 0.40 57.33
CA SER A 132 -8.93 1.43 58.22
C SER A 132 -9.44 2.77 57.66
N ALA A 133 -10.59 3.14 58.24
CA ALA A 133 -11.47 4.28 58.02
C ALA A 133 -10.90 5.62 58.49
N ASP A 134 -11.36 6.74 57.92
CA ASP A 134 -12.22 7.69 58.65
C ASP A 134 -12.74 8.89 57.82
N SER A 135 -14.00 9.24 58.13
CA SER A 135 -14.65 10.56 58.19
C SER A 135 -14.78 11.55 57.00
N SER A 136 -15.95 12.19 57.04
CA SER A 136 -16.60 13.23 56.22
C SER A 136 -15.79 14.46 55.80
N THR A 137 -16.07 15.03 54.61
CA THR A 137 -16.70 16.37 54.50
C THR A 137 -17.22 16.66 53.07
N ASN A 138 -18.27 17.46 53.03
CA ASN A 138 -19.10 17.89 51.90
C ASN A 138 -18.39 18.92 50.97
N GLY A 139 -18.76 18.96 49.68
CA GLY A 139 -18.26 19.98 48.75
C GLY A 139 -18.54 19.69 47.28
N GLY A 140 -19.70 20.15 46.80
CA GLY A 140 -20.12 20.03 45.40
C GLY A 140 -19.18 20.74 44.42
N LYS A 141 -18.66 19.98 43.46
CA LYS A 141 -18.24 20.43 42.14
C LYS A 141 -18.30 19.21 41.22
N GLY A 142 -19.09 19.30 40.14
CA GLY A 142 -19.32 18.22 39.17
C GLY A 142 -18.01 17.59 38.72
N ARG A 143 -17.67 16.45 39.32
CA ARG A 143 -16.48 15.67 39.03
C ARG A 143 -16.98 14.49 38.22
N GLY A 144 -16.98 14.64 36.90
CA GLY A 144 -17.24 13.52 35.98
C GLY A 144 -16.42 12.33 36.46
N THR A 145 -17.09 11.21 36.70
CA THR A 145 -16.44 10.01 37.23
C THR A 145 -15.39 9.54 36.24
N LYS A 146 -14.39 8.77 36.70
CA LYS A 146 -13.42 8.16 35.78
C LYS A 146 -14.11 7.33 34.69
N GLU A 147 -15.28 6.77 34.99
CA GLU A 147 -16.12 6.03 34.07
C GLU A 147 -16.71 6.94 32.98
N ASP A 148 -17.26 8.11 33.32
CA ASP A 148 -17.75 9.09 32.33
C ASP A 148 -16.65 9.57 31.37
N ALA A 149 -15.42 9.75 31.87
CA ALA A 149 -14.28 10.15 31.07
C ALA A 149 -13.75 9.02 30.17
N VAL A 150 -13.92 7.77 30.61
CA VAL A 150 -13.61 6.57 29.81
C VAL A 150 -14.67 6.38 28.73
N GLU A 151 -15.94 6.57 29.07
CA GLU A 151 -17.07 6.41 28.14
C GLU A 151 -17.06 7.50 27.06
N ARG A 152 -16.81 8.77 27.42
CA ARG A 152 -16.62 9.83 26.41
C ARG A 152 -15.43 9.56 25.50
N LYS A 153 -14.34 9.00 26.02
CA LYS A 153 -13.18 8.61 25.18
C LYS A 153 -13.49 7.40 24.31
N ARG A 154 -14.31 6.46 24.79
CA ARG A 154 -14.78 5.32 24.02
C ARG A 154 -15.67 5.79 22.88
N GLN A 155 -16.63 6.66 23.15
CA GLN A 155 -17.48 7.30 22.15
C GLN A 155 -16.69 8.14 21.14
N GLU A 156 -15.64 8.86 21.59
CA GLU A 156 -14.74 9.60 20.70
C GLU A 156 -13.93 8.65 19.78
N VAL A 157 -13.45 7.52 20.30
CA VAL A 157 -12.75 6.49 19.52
C VAL A 157 -13.71 5.77 18.57
N GLU A 158 -14.93 5.49 18.99
CA GLU A 158 -16.00 4.91 18.17
C GLU A 158 -16.43 5.87 17.05
N ALA A 159 -16.57 7.17 17.33
CA ALA A 159 -16.86 8.18 16.32
C ALA A 159 -15.72 8.31 15.28
N VAL A 160 -14.46 8.20 15.74
CA VAL A 160 -13.29 8.16 14.83
C VAL A 160 -13.32 6.89 13.99
N ARG A 161 -13.65 5.73 14.58
CA ARG A 161 -13.73 4.43 13.90
C ARG A 161 -14.85 4.39 12.84
N ALA A 162 -16.00 4.99 13.15
CA ALA A 162 -17.13 5.13 12.22
C ALA A 162 -16.83 6.07 11.04
N GLN A 163 -15.92 7.04 11.21
CA GLN A 163 -15.58 8.03 10.18
C GLN A 163 -14.26 7.77 9.45
N GLY A 164 -13.49 6.75 9.85
CA GLY A 164 -12.23 6.35 9.24
C GLY A 164 -11.64 5.21 10.03
N GLY A 165 -11.53 4.03 9.42
CA GLY A 165 -11.26 2.75 10.08
C GLY A 165 -10.04 2.70 11.02
N ALA A 166 -9.73 1.52 11.54
CA ALA A 166 -8.69 1.26 12.56
C ALA A 166 -7.35 2.02 12.37
N ALA A 167 -6.94 2.27 11.12
CA ALA A 167 -5.79 3.08 10.74
C ALA A 167 -5.82 4.55 11.23
N ALA A 168 -6.98 5.21 11.21
CA ALA A 168 -7.12 6.61 11.65
C ALA A 168 -7.06 6.75 13.19
N ALA A 169 -7.59 5.76 13.92
CA ALA A 169 -7.50 5.70 15.38
C ALA A 169 -6.06 5.46 15.88
N SER A 170 -5.25 4.69 15.12
CA SER A 170 -3.83 4.45 15.41
C SER A 170 -2.97 5.73 15.31
N ALA A 171 -3.39 6.72 14.51
CA ALA A 171 -2.68 7.99 14.31
C ALA A 171 -2.41 8.76 15.62
N LYS A 172 -3.21 8.54 16.69
CA LYS A 172 -3.13 9.27 17.97
C LYS A 172 -1.83 8.99 18.77
N ARG A 173 -1.05 7.95 18.43
CA ARG A 173 0.26 7.61 19.03
C ARG A 173 1.38 7.35 18.02
N VAL A 174 1.25 7.81 16.79
CA VAL A 174 2.32 7.63 15.79
C VAL A 174 3.49 8.55 16.15
N GLY A 175 4.59 7.94 16.57
CA GLY A 175 5.82 8.59 16.96
C GLY A 175 6.95 7.57 17.09
N VAL A 176 8.17 8.07 17.21
CA VAL A 176 9.39 7.25 17.30
C VAL A 176 9.44 6.52 18.64
N ASN A 177 8.78 5.37 18.71
CA ASN A 177 8.63 4.55 19.91
C ASN A 177 9.30 3.18 19.73
N LYS A 178 9.40 2.38 20.81
CA LYS A 178 9.90 0.99 20.72
C LYS A 178 9.13 0.15 19.68
N GLU A 179 7.84 0.44 19.53
CA GLU A 179 6.96 -0.21 18.55
C GLU A 179 7.33 0.16 17.10
N PHE A 180 7.70 1.41 16.84
CA PHE A 180 8.19 1.84 15.53
C PHE A 180 9.44 1.03 15.12
N PHE A 181 10.42 0.88 16.02
CA PHE A 181 11.63 0.08 15.72
C PHE A 181 11.33 -1.40 15.52
N ARG A 182 10.32 -1.96 16.22
CA ARG A 182 9.84 -3.33 15.99
C ARG A 182 9.28 -3.48 14.58
N GLN A 183 8.36 -2.60 14.19
CA GLN A 183 7.73 -2.58 12.86
C GLN A 183 8.79 -2.38 11.76
N LEU A 184 9.68 -1.41 11.94
CA LEU A 184 10.75 -1.12 10.99
C LEU A 184 11.68 -2.34 10.81
N ARG A 185 12.03 -3.03 11.90
CA ARG A 185 12.86 -4.25 11.83
C ARG A 185 12.17 -5.36 11.06
N ALA A 186 10.85 -5.56 11.25
CA ALA A 186 10.06 -6.53 10.50
C ALA A 186 10.05 -6.21 8.99
N LEU A 187 9.82 -4.95 8.63
CA LEU A 187 9.87 -4.51 7.22
C LEU A 187 11.28 -4.62 6.63
N PHE A 188 12.32 -4.33 7.41
CA PHE A 188 13.71 -4.42 6.97
C PHE A 188 14.12 -5.85 6.60
N LYS A 189 13.58 -6.85 7.30
CA LYS A 189 13.79 -8.28 6.98
C LYS A 189 13.28 -8.66 5.59
N ILE A 190 12.21 -8.00 5.10
CA ILE A 190 11.70 -8.18 3.74
C ILE A 190 12.62 -7.49 2.72
N MET A 191 13.02 -6.25 2.99
CA MET A 191 13.86 -5.46 2.07
C MET A 191 15.27 -6.05 1.92
N VAL A 192 15.87 -6.49 3.02
CA VAL A 192 17.24 -7.02 3.09
C VAL A 192 17.22 -8.43 3.72
N PRO A 193 16.86 -9.48 2.95
CA PRO A 193 16.70 -10.84 3.44
C PRO A 193 18.02 -11.58 3.67
N ARG A 194 19.11 -11.18 3.01
CA ARG A 194 20.42 -11.84 3.10
C ARG A 194 21.54 -10.80 3.17
N SER A 195 22.59 -11.10 3.93
CA SER A 195 23.78 -10.24 4.05
C SER A 195 24.57 -10.10 2.76
N ASN A 196 24.41 -11.03 1.79
CA ASN A 196 25.03 -10.97 0.46
C ASN A 196 24.04 -10.50 -0.63
N ALA A 197 23.02 -9.73 -0.27
CA ALA A 197 22.06 -9.19 -1.23
C ALA A 197 22.62 -7.95 -1.94
N LYS A 198 22.14 -7.69 -3.17
CA LYS A 198 22.54 -6.52 -3.98
C LYS A 198 22.35 -5.18 -3.24
N GLU A 199 21.35 -5.12 -2.38
CA GLU A 199 21.00 -3.97 -1.54
C GLU A 199 22.09 -3.69 -0.51
N VAL A 200 22.67 -4.74 0.10
CA VAL A 200 23.79 -4.59 1.05
C VAL A 200 25.01 -4.04 0.33
N PHE A 201 25.26 -4.48 -0.90
CA PHE A 201 26.35 -3.91 -1.70
C PHE A 201 26.13 -2.42 -2.00
N ILE A 202 24.94 -2.04 -2.46
CA ILE A 202 24.59 -0.62 -2.70
C ILE A 202 24.72 0.19 -1.41
N PHE A 203 24.27 -0.37 -0.28
CA PHE A 203 24.37 0.24 1.04
C PHE A 203 25.84 0.45 1.46
N CYS A 204 26.68 -0.58 1.40
CA CYS A 204 28.11 -0.48 1.73
C CYS A 204 28.84 0.53 0.84
N LEU A 205 28.51 0.55 -0.46
CA LEU A 205 29.04 1.53 -1.40
C LEU A 205 28.58 2.95 -1.04
N HIS A 206 27.32 3.12 -0.64
CA HIS A 206 26.81 4.41 -0.21
C HIS A 206 27.51 4.90 1.08
N THR A 207 27.69 4.03 2.07
CA THR A 207 28.47 4.32 3.29
C THR A 207 29.90 4.76 2.98
N SER A 208 30.58 4.10 2.04
CA SER A 208 31.96 4.46 1.70
C SER A 208 32.05 5.85 1.05
N PHE A 209 31.10 6.23 0.21
CA PHE A 209 31.01 7.59 -0.33
C PHE A 209 30.65 8.64 0.74
N LEU A 210 29.87 8.29 1.76
CA LEU A 210 29.60 9.19 2.91
C LEU A 210 30.88 9.46 3.73
N ILE A 211 31.69 8.42 3.98
CA ILE A 211 32.98 8.56 4.65
C ILE A 211 33.93 9.41 3.81
N LEU A 212 34.01 9.11 2.51
CA LEU A 212 34.81 9.89 1.55
C LEU A 212 34.40 11.36 1.53
N ARG A 213 33.09 11.65 1.58
CA ARG A 213 32.57 13.03 1.62
C ARG A 213 33.05 13.77 2.87
N THR A 214 32.98 13.12 4.03
CA THR A 214 33.39 13.70 5.31
C THR A 214 34.88 13.99 5.30
N TYR A 215 35.68 13.04 4.81
CA TYR A 215 37.13 13.21 4.66
C TYR A 215 37.49 14.38 3.72
N LEU A 216 36.85 14.46 2.56
CA LEU A 216 37.03 15.58 1.62
C LEU A 216 36.66 16.93 2.26
N SER A 217 35.64 16.97 3.11
CA SER A 217 35.24 18.17 3.86
C SER A 217 36.35 18.65 4.82
N VAL A 218 36.96 17.73 5.56
CA VAL A 218 38.09 18.04 6.44
C VAL A 218 39.29 18.56 5.65
N LEU A 219 39.59 17.96 4.49
CA LEU A 219 40.70 18.38 3.64
C LEU A 219 40.47 19.80 3.08
N VAL A 220 39.24 20.11 2.65
CA VAL A 220 38.85 21.47 2.24
C VAL A 220 39.05 22.46 3.40
N ALA A 221 38.62 22.13 4.62
CA ALA A 221 38.78 23.02 5.77
C ALA A 221 40.25 23.31 6.12
N ARG A 222 41.13 22.31 6.04
CA ARG A 222 42.58 22.50 6.24
C ARG A 222 43.20 23.35 5.13
N LEU A 223 42.77 23.17 3.90
CA LEU A 223 43.29 23.91 2.76
C LEU A 223 42.84 25.38 2.78
N ASP A 224 41.61 25.63 3.24
CA ASP A 224 41.06 26.97 3.49
C ASP A 224 41.90 27.73 4.54
N GLY A 225 42.24 27.06 5.65
CA GLY A 225 43.14 27.64 6.67
C GLY A 225 44.52 28.01 6.12
N ARG A 226 45.11 27.16 5.27
CA ARG A 226 46.40 27.44 4.61
C ARG A 226 46.31 28.59 3.61
N LEU A 227 45.23 28.65 2.84
CA LEU A 227 44.98 29.76 1.90
C LEU A 227 44.95 31.10 2.64
N VAL A 228 44.24 31.18 3.77
CA VAL A 228 44.19 32.41 4.56
C VAL A 228 45.53 32.72 5.24
N ARG A 229 46.25 31.72 5.74
CA ARG A 229 47.60 31.92 6.28
C ARG A 229 48.56 32.47 5.23
N ASP A 230 48.53 31.92 4.02
CA ASP A 230 49.38 32.36 2.92
C ASP A 230 48.96 33.77 2.42
N LEU A 231 47.68 34.13 2.56
CA LEU A 231 47.18 35.48 2.31
C LEU A 231 47.66 36.49 3.38
N VAL A 232 47.54 36.17 4.66
CA VAL A 232 47.95 37.04 5.79
C VAL A 232 49.48 37.19 5.86
N SER A 233 50.23 36.17 5.43
CA SER A 233 51.69 36.24 5.32
C SER A 233 52.20 36.84 4.00
N ALA A 234 51.31 37.39 3.16
CA ALA A 234 51.62 37.98 1.85
C ALA A 234 52.38 37.04 0.88
N ASN A 235 52.20 35.72 1.02
CA ASN A 235 52.83 34.72 0.17
C ASN A 235 51.97 34.40 -1.07
N GLY A 236 52.06 35.24 -2.11
CA GLY A 236 51.27 35.09 -3.34
C GLY A 236 51.51 33.78 -4.09
N LYS A 237 52.73 33.22 -4.08
CA LYS A 237 53.04 31.93 -4.72
C LYS A 237 52.41 30.75 -3.97
N GLY A 238 52.41 30.80 -2.63
CA GLY A 238 51.72 29.82 -1.78
C GLY A 238 50.21 29.86 -1.98
N PHE A 239 49.65 31.07 -2.00
CA PHE A 239 48.23 31.30 -2.25
C PHE A 239 47.76 30.75 -3.60
N LEU A 240 48.47 31.04 -4.70
CA LEU A 240 48.09 30.56 -6.04
C LEU A 240 48.15 29.02 -6.15
N ARG A 241 49.16 28.38 -5.53
CA ARG A 241 49.25 26.91 -5.44
C ARG A 241 48.11 26.32 -4.61
N GLY A 242 47.79 26.95 -3.48
CA GLY A 242 46.64 26.58 -2.65
C GLY A 242 45.34 26.67 -3.43
N LEU A 243 45.15 27.72 -4.21
CA LEU A 243 43.94 27.95 -5.00
C LEU A 243 43.78 26.89 -6.10
N GLY A 244 44.87 26.54 -6.79
CA GLY A 244 44.88 25.44 -7.76
C GLY A 244 44.51 24.09 -7.14
N LEU A 245 45.06 23.78 -5.96
CA LEU A 245 44.70 22.58 -5.19
C LEU A 245 43.23 22.60 -4.73
N TRP A 246 42.69 23.78 -4.39
CA TRP A 246 41.29 23.94 -4.01
C TRP A 246 40.34 23.56 -5.16
N PHE A 247 40.57 24.08 -6.37
CA PHE A 247 39.79 23.71 -7.55
C PHE A 247 39.94 22.23 -7.93
N LEU A 248 41.15 21.68 -7.82
CA LEU A 248 41.38 20.26 -8.06
C LEU A 248 40.59 19.37 -7.08
N LEU A 249 40.48 19.80 -5.82
CA LEU A 249 39.71 19.10 -4.79
C LEU A 249 38.19 19.24 -4.97
N ALA A 250 37.71 20.26 -5.67
CA ALA A 250 36.29 20.47 -5.95
C ALA A 250 35.69 19.40 -6.88
N VAL A 251 36.48 18.87 -7.83
CA VAL A 251 36.03 17.83 -8.78
C VAL A 251 35.62 16.52 -8.08
N PRO A 252 36.47 15.85 -7.26
CA PRO A 252 36.05 14.65 -6.53
C PRO A 252 34.97 14.94 -5.48
N SER A 253 34.95 16.15 -4.92
CA SER A 253 33.93 16.61 -3.96
C SER A 253 32.54 16.66 -4.59
N THR A 254 32.40 17.26 -5.78
CA THR A 254 31.14 17.35 -6.52
C THR A 254 30.68 15.99 -7.04
N TYR A 255 31.61 15.17 -7.58
CA TYR A 255 31.30 13.79 -7.98
C TYR A 255 30.75 12.95 -6.83
N THR A 256 31.41 13.01 -5.66
CA THR A 256 30.97 12.30 -4.45
C THR A 256 29.54 12.69 -4.05
N ASN A 257 29.21 13.98 -4.09
CA ASN A 257 27.88 14.47 -3.76
C ASN A 257 26.80 13.95 -4.74
N SER A 258 27.10 13.96 -6.04
CA SER A 258 26.19 13.41 -7.06
C SER A 258 26.02 11.90 -6.93
N MET A 259 27.11 11.17 -6.64
CA MET A 259 27.08 9.72 -6.45
C MET A 259 26.26 9.32 -5.21
N ILE A 260 26.37 10.06 -4.09
CA ILE A 260 25.53 9.85 -2.90
C ILE A 260 24.05 9.93 -3.28
N ARG A 261 23.63 10.98 -4.02
CA ARG A 261 22.23 11.15 -4.46
C ARG A 261 21.78 10.03 -5.41
N TYR A 262 22.64 9.62 -6.34
CA TYR A 262 22.36 8.49 -7.24
C TYR A 262 22.17 7.18 -6.47
N LEU A 263 23.09 6.85 -5.55
CA LEU A 263 23.03 5.63 -4.74
C LEU A 263 21.80 5.63 -3.81
N GLN A 264 21.45 6.77 -3.22
CA GLN A 264 20.23 6.94 -2.43
C GLN A 264 18.98 6.61 -3.26
N THR A 265 18.86 7.18 -4.47
CA THR A 265 17.72 6.92 -5.37
C THR A 265 17.69 5.46 -5.83
N LYS A 266 18.85 4.89 -6.14
CA LYS A 266 18.96 3.48 -6.54
C LYS A 266 18.55 2.54 -5.41
N LEU A 267 18.92 2.85 -4.18
CA LEU A 267 18.53 2.10 -2.98
C LEU A 267 17.00 2.17 -2.77
N ALA A 268 16.40 3.36 -2.89
CA ALA A 268 14.95 3.55 -2.79
C ALA A 268 14.18 2.70 -3.81
N ILE A 269 14.64 2.65 -5.06
CA ILE A 269 14.04 1.79 -6.11
C ILE A 269 14.17 0.31 -5.75
N SER A 270 15.33 -0.11 -5.23
CA SER A 270 15.57 -1.51 -4.84
C SER A 270 14.65 -1.94 -3.69
N PHE A 271 14.50 -1.10 -2.67
CA PHE A 271 13.57 -1.32 -1.56
C PHE A 271 12.12 -1.39 -2.05
N ARG A 272 11.69 -0.40 -2.85
CA ARG A 272 10.33 -0.38 -3.41
C ARG A 272 10.04 -1.63 -4.23
N THR A 273 10.95 -2.04 -5.11
CA THR A 273 10.76 -3.20 -5.99
C THR A 273 10.56 -4.48 -5.19
N ARG A 274 11.33 -4.68 -4.10
CA ARG A 274 11.18 -5.87 -3.26
C ARG A 274 9.91 -5.85 -2.42
N MET A 275 9.62 -4.72 -1.79
CA MET A 275 8.41 -4.56 -1.00
C MET A 275 7.16 -4.76 -1.86
N MET A 276 7.13 -4.17 -3.06
CA MET A 276 6.00 -4.32 -3.97
C MET A 276 5.77 -5.77 -4.38
N ARG A 277 6.83 -6.49 -4.74
CA ARG A 277 6.74 -7.92 -5.10
C ARG A 277 6.20 -8.76 -3.94
N TYR A 278 6.75 -8.55 -2.75
CA TYR A 278 6.29 -9.25 -1.55
C TYR A 278 4.81 -8.99 -1.25
N VAL A 279 4.38 -7.72 -1.35
CA VAL A 279 2.99 -7.32 -1.15
C VAL A 279 2.08 -7.89 -2.23
N HIS A 280 2.48 -7.84 -3.50
CA HIS A 280 1.70 -8.41 -4.62
C HIS A 280 1.52 -9.93 -4.50
N ASP A 281 2.59 -10.66 -4.18
CA ASP A 281 2.53 -12.12 -4.00
C ASP A 281 1.57 -12.50 -2.85
N LEU A 282 1.50 -11.67 -1.79
CA LEU A 282 0.60 -11.91 -0.65
C LEU A 282 -0.83 -11.38 -0.91
N TYR A 283 -0.99 -10.33 -1.71
CA TYR A 283 -2.27 -9.71 -2.05
C TYR A 283 -3.05 -10.51 -3.11
N LEU A 284 -2.34 -10.98 -4.14
CA LEU A 284 -2.86 -11.78 -5.27
C LEU A 284 -2.53 -13.27 -5.08
N ASN A 285 -2.90 -13.82 -3.92
CA ASN A 285 -2.73 -15.24 -3.61
C ASN A 285 -4.00 -16.06 -4.00
N ASP A 286 -3.86 -17.39 -4.05
CA ASP A 286 -4.98 -18.31 -4.26
C ASP A 286 -6.06 -18.16 -3.17
N GLY A 287 -5.67 -17.74 -1.96
CA GLY A 287 -6.57 -17.44 -0.85
C GLY A 287 -7.41 -16.16 -1.00
N ARG A 288 -7.34 -15.46 -2.14
CA ARG A 288 -8.17 -14.30 -2.53
C ARG A 288 -8.09 -13.13 -1.54
N ASN A 289 -6.89 -12.85 -1.03
CA ASN A 289 -6.67 -11.79 -0.05
C ASN A 289 -7.14 -10.42 -0.56
N PHE A 290 -7.05 -10.14 -1.86
CA PHE A 290 -7.57 -8.91 -2.46
C PHE A 290 -9.07 -8.70 -2.19
N TYR A 291 -9.88 -9.76 -2.28
CA TYR A 291 -11.32 -9.69 -1.98
C TYR A 291 -11.56 -9.56 -0.48
N LYS A 292 -10.84 -10.36 0.32
CA LYS A 292 -10.97 -10.38 1.79
C LYS A 292 -10.69 -9.01 2.41
N VAL A 293 -9.62 -8.33 1.99
CA VAL A 293 -9.25 -7.00 2.50
C VAL A 293 -10.31 -5.94 2.18
N MET A 294 -10.94 -6.02 1.01
CA MET A 294 -11.88 -4.99 0.57
C MET A 294 -13.30 -5.19 1.11
N ASN A 295 -13.76 -6.44 1.21
CA ASN A 295 -15.16 -6.77 1.45
C ASN A 295 -15.43 -7.50 2.77
N LEU A 296 -14.43 -8.10 3.41
CA LEU A 296 -14.61 -8.93 4.60
C LEU A 296 -13.89 -8.41 5.85
N ASP A 297 -12.85 -7.57 5.69
CA ASP A 297 -12.10 -6.99 6.80
C ASP A 297 -12.19 -5.45 6.77
N GLY A 298 -12.64 -4.84 7.87
CA GLY A 298 -12.78 -3.39 8.01
C GLY A 298 -11.53 -2.68 8.53
N ARG A 299 -10.42 -3.39 8.75
CA ARG A 299 -9.18 -2.81 9.31
C ARG A 299 -8.53 -1.78 8.39
N ILE A 300 -8.61 -1.96 7.06
CA ILE A 300 -7.97 -1.10 6.06
C ILE A 300 -9.01 -0.69 5.01
N ASN A 301 -9.22 0.61 4.88
CA ASN A 301 -10.00 1.19 3.79
C ASN A 301 -9.05 1.76 2.73
N GLY A 302 -9.27 1.45 1.45
CA GLY A 302 -8.44 1.95 0.35
C GLY A 302 -7.07 1.27 0.25
N ALA A 303 -7.05 -0.07 0.10
CA ALA A 303 -5.82 -0.86 -0.02
C ALA A 303 -4.93 -0.43 -1.20
N ASP A 304 -5.53 0.11 -2.26
CA ASP A 304 -4.86 0.69 -3.42
C ASP A 304 -3.90 1.84 -3.03
N GLN A 305 -4.32 2.72 -2.11
CA GLN A 305 -3.47 3.81 -1.62
C GLN A 305 -2.27 3.28 -0.83
N PHE A 306 -2.50 2.28 0.04
CA PHE A 306 -1.42 1.67 0.82
C PHE A 306 -0.37 1.02 -0.09
N ILE A 307 -0.83 0.30 -1.11
CA ILE A 307 0.03 -0.44 -2.04
C ILE A 307 0.81 0.51 -2.96
N THR A 308 0.15 1.52 -3.54
CA THR A 308 0.75 2.36 -4.59
C THR A 308 1.52 3.57 -4.06
N ALA A 309 0.97 4.28 -3.07
CA ALA A 309 1.54 5.52 -2.56
C ALA A 309 2.38 5.29 -1.30
N ASP A 310 1.83 4.61 -0.29
CA ASP A 310 2.50 4.49 1.02
C ASP A 310 3.79 3.65 0.93
N VAL A 311 3.79 2.54 0.20
CA VAL A 311 5.01 1.73 -0.03
C VAL A 311 6.09 2.54 -0.75
N ALA A 312 5.71 3.40 -1.70
CA ALA A 312 6.63 4.26 -2.44
C ALA A 312 7.22 5.35 -1.53
N GLN A 313 6.38 6.04 -0.76
CA GLN A 313 6.79 7.07 0.19
C GLN A 313 7.67 6.49 1.29
N PHE A 314 7.31 5.33 1.86
CA PHE A 314 8.14 4.60 2.83
C PHE A 314 9.53 4.29 2.28
N SER A 315 9.62 3.71 1.08
CA SER A 315 10.90 3.28 0.49
C SER A 315 11.81 4.48 0.19
N SER A 316 11.24 5.58 -0.30
CA SER A 316 11.97 6.82 -0.57
C SER A 316 12.43 7.50 0.72
N ALA A 317 11.54 7.63 1.70
CA ALA A 317 11.82 8.24 2.99
C ALA A 317 12.90 7.46 3.76
N LEU A 318 12.84 6.13 3.79
CA LEU A 318 13.83 5.29 4.46
C LEU A 318 15.23 5.43 3.84
N ALA A 319 15.31 5.43 2.51
CA ALA A 319 16.58 5.60 1.81
C ALA A 319 17.16 7.02 2.03
N ALA A 320 16.31 8.05 2.02
CA ALA A 320 16.72 9.43 2.31
C ALA A 320 17.20 9.60 3.75
N LEU A 321 16.46 9.05 4.71
CA LEU A 321 16.76 9.12 6.13
C LEU A 321 18.16 8.57 6.45
N TYR A 322 18.54 7.47 5.80
CA TYR A 322 19.88 6.90 5.98
C TYR A 322 20.98 7.94 5.68
N SER A 323 20.92 8.62 4.53
CA SER A 323 21.92 9.64 4.18
C SER A 323 21.80 10.88 5.07
N ASN A 324 20.58 11.29 5.40
CA ASN A 324 20.30 12.50 6.16
C ASN A 324 20.66 12.40 7.65
N ILE A 325 20.67 11.19 8.22
CA ILE A 325 21.18 10.93 9.58
C ILE A 325 22.66 10.58 9.56
N SER A 326 23.07 9.64 8.70
CA SER A 326 24.43 9.08 8.77
C SER A 326 25.49 10.13 8.46
N LYS A 327 25.21 11.05 7.53
CA LYS A 327 26.16 12.12 7.20
C LYS A 327 26.37 13.09 8.36
N PRO A 328 25.33 13.76 8.92
CA PRO A 328 25.53 14.66 10.05
C PRO A 328 26.09 13.97 11.29
N VAL A 329 25.74 12.71 11.56
CA VAL A 329 26.34 11.94 12.67
C VAL A 329 27.84 11.76 12.46
N LEU A 330 28.25 11.39 11.23
CA LEU A 330 29.66 11.22 10.92
C LEU A 330 30.42 12.56 10.99
N ASP A 331 29.85 13.63 10.42
CA ASP A 331 30.36 14.99 10.52
C ASP A 331 30.50 15.40 12.00
N MET A 332 29.49 15.12 12.84
CA MET A 332 29.48 15.42 14.27
C MET A 332 30.60 14.71 15.02
N ILE A 333 30.82 13.42 14.75
CA ILE A 333 31.86 12.61 15.38
C ILE A 333 33.25 13.12 14.98
N VAL A 334 33.47 13.31 13.68
CA VAL A 334 34.78 13.73 13.13
C VAL A 334 35.13 15.13 13.60
N PHE A 335 34.19 16.08 13.52
CA PHE A 335 34.44 17.46 13.94
C PHE A 335 34.54 17.59 15.46
N ASN A 336 33.77 16.86 16.26
CA ASN A 336 33.98 16.83 17.72
C ASN A 336 35.38 16.35 18.07
N PHE A 337 35.84 15.27 17.44
CA PHE A 337 37.17 14.72 17.71
C PHE A 337 38.29 15.70 17.33
N GLN A 338 38.17 16.35 16.18
CA GLN A 338 39.15 17.36 15.73
C GLN A 338 39.10 18.66 16.56
N LEU A 339 37.94 19.01 17.10
CA LEU A 339 37.78 20.18 17.94
C LEU A 339 38.27 19.94 19.37
N ALA A 340 38.09 18.71 19.88
CA ALA A 340 38.57 18.29 21.19
C ALA A 340 40.11 18.36 21.30
N SER A 341 40.84 18.05 20.22
CA SER A 341 42.29 18.20 20.19
C SER A 341 42.76 19.66 20.25
N ASN A 342 41.91 20.62 19.85
CA ASN A 342 42.27 22.03 19.74
C ASN A 342 41.79 22.88 20.92
N LEU A 343 40.63 22.57 21.51
CA LEU A 343 40.03 23.35 22.61
C LEU A 343 40.15 22.70 24.00
N GLY A 344 40.58 21.45 24.09
CA GLY A 344 40.66 20.71 25.35
C GLY A 344 39.30 20.33 25.94
N TRP A 345 39.32 19.60 27.07
CA TRP A 345 38.14 18.96 27.65
C TRP A 345 37.04 19.93 28.14
N LYS A 346 37.42 21.14 28.56
CA LYS A 346 36.46 22.17 29.03
C LYS A 346 35.57 22.71 27.90
N GLY A 347 36.15 22.96 26.72
CA GLY A 347 35.40 23.38 25.54
C GLY A 347 34.45 22.29 25.06
N GLN A 348 34.85 21.03 25.16
CA GLN A 348 34.03 19.88 24.79
C GLN A 348 32.78 19.74 25.67
N PHE A 349 32.93 19.89 26.99
CA PHE A 349 31.79 19.84 27.91
C PHE A 349 30.79 20.99 27.66
N ALA A 350 31.29 22.21 27.41
CA ALA A 350 30.45 23.36 27.10
C ALA A 350 29.63 23.15 25.81
N LEU A 351 30.21 22.51 24.78
CA LEU A 351 29.48 22.17 23.56
C LEU A 351 28.39 21.13 23.79
N PHE A 352 28.67 20.06 24.55
CA PHE A 352 27.67 19.07 24.90
C PHE A 352 26.51 19.64 25.73
N ALA A 353 26.81 20.51 26.70
CA ALA A 353 25.79 21.20 27.48
C ALA A 353 24.89 22.06 26.57
N ASN A 354 25.48 22.78 25.61
CA ASN A 354 24.74 23.57 24.63
C ASN A 354 23.81 22.70 23.75
N TYR A 355 24.24 21.49 23.35
CA TYR A 355 23.38 20.51 22.66
C TYR A 355 22.15 20.11 23.46
N ILE A 356 22.32 19.79 24.74
CA ILE A 356 21.23 19.33 25.61
C ILE A 356 20.21 20.46 25.82
N VAL A 357 20.68 21.67 26.12
CA VAL A 357 19.81 22.84 26.34
C VAL A 357 19.02 23.17 25.07
N THR A 358 19.69 23.19 23.92
CA THR A 358 19.06 23.44 22.62
C THR A 358 17.96 22.41 22.32
N GLY A 359 18.24 21.12 22.52
CA GLY A 359 17.26 20.05 22.33
C GLY A 359 16.05 20.16 23.27
N TRP A 360 16.25 20.61 24.51
CA TRP A 360 15.16 20.86 25.47
C TRP A 360 14.26 22.02 25.04
N ILE A 361 14.84 23.14 24.59
CA ILE A 361 14.10 24.31 24.10
C ILE A 361 13.26 23.94 22.87
N LEU A 362 13.90 23.32 21.86
CA LEU A 362 13.23 22.91 20.63
C LEU A 362 12.08 21.95 20.91
N ARG A 363 12.28 20.92 21.75
CA ARG A 363 11.24 19.95 22.09
C ARG A 363 10.01 20.60 22.74
N LYS A 364 10.20 21.64 23.55
CA LYS A 364 9.10 22.38 24.18
C LYS A 364 8.37 23.29 23.21
N ALA A 365 9.08 23.81 22.20
CA ALA A 365 8.52 24.67 21.15
C ALA A 365 7.86 23.90 19.99
N THR A 366 8.19 22.61 19.78
CA THR A 366 7.66 21.80 18.67
C THR A 366 6.17 21.54 18.80
N PRO A 367 5.33 22.00 17.86
CA PRO A 367 3.90 21.69 17.83
C PRO A 367 3.64 20.24 17.36
N ALA A 368 2.41 19.76 17.57
CA ALA A 368 2.01 18.39 17.22
C ALA A 368 1.80 18.18 15.70
N PHE A 369 2.86 18.32 14.89
CA PHE A 369 2.82 18.20 13.42
C PHE A 369 2.21 16.89 12.92
N GLY A 370 2.42 15.77 13.63
CA GLY A 370 1.84 14.47 13.24
C GLY A 370 0.31 14.46 13.20
N LYS A 371 -0.34 15.15 14.16
CA LYS A 371 -1.82 15.27 14.15
C LYS A 371 -2.31 16.15 13.00
N LEU A 372 -1.57 17.22 12.70
CA LEU A 372 -1.90 18.12 11.61
C LEU A 372 -1.76 17.43 10.24
N ALA A 373 -0.71 16.64 10.05
CA ALA A 373 -0.49 15.85 8.84
C ALA A 373 -1.53 14.73 8.66
N ALA A 374 -1.93 14.06 9.75
CA ALA A 374 -3.00 13.06 9.68
C ALA A 374 -4.34 13.65 9.25
N LEU A 375 -4.68 14.84 9.75
CA LEU A 375 -5.89 15.57 9.36
C LEU A 375 -5.80 16.07 7.90
N GLU A 376 -4.62 16.50 7.46
CA GLU A 376 -4.37 16.90 6.07
C GLU A 376 -4.61 15.74 5.10
N ALA A 377 -4.00 14.57 5.36
CA ALA A 377 -4.19 13.37 4.55
C ALA A 377 -5.66 12.91 4.51
N LYS A 378 -6.41 13.09 5.61
CA LYS A 378 -7.86 12.80 5.63
C LYS A 378 -8.62 13.74 4.69
N LEU A 379 -8.41 15.05 4.80
CA LEU A 379 -9.11 16.05 3.97
C LEU A 379 -8.77 15.90 2.48
N GLU A 380 -7.52 15.54 2.17
CA GLU A 380 -7.09 15.20 0.80
C GLU A 380 -7.77 13.93 0.30
N GLY A 381 -7.89 12.90 1.16
CA GLY A 381 -8.63 11.68 0.89
C GLY A 381 -10.12 11.93 0.61
N ASP A 382 -10.78 12.75 1.44
CA ASP A 382 -12.18 13.15 1.27
C ASP A 382 -12.40 13.87 -0.08
N PHE A 383 -11.47 14.75 -0.45
CA PHE A 383 -11.52 15.47 -1.73
C PHE A 383 -11.35 14.53 -2.92
N ARG A 384 -10.41 13.59 -2.86
CA ARG A 384 -10.20 12.57 -3.89
C ARG A 384 -11.39 11.62 -4.01
N ALA A 385 -11.99 11.22 -2.89
CA ALA A 385 -13.18 10.37 -2.86
C ALA A 385 -14.38 11.06 -3.52
N ALA A 386 -14.56 12.36 -3.26
CA ALA A 386 -15.61 13.16 -3.91
C ALA A 386 -15.44 13.19 -5.44
N HIS A 387 -14.21 13.34 -5.95
CA HIS A 387 -13.92 13.25 -7.39
C HIS A 387 -14.14 11.86 -7.96
N SER A 388 -13.71 10.80 -7.25
CA SER A 388 -13.93 9.43 -7.69
C SER A 388 -15.43 9.12 -7.85
N ARG A 389 -16.26 9.59 -6.89
CA ARG A 389 -17.72 9.48 -6.96
C ARG A 389 -18.30 10.18 -8.20
N LEU A 390 -17.81 11.37 -8.53
CA LEU A 390 -18.24 12.11 -9.72
C LEU A 390 -17.89 11.34 -11.00
N ILE A 391 -16.70 10.75 -11.09
CA ILE A 391 -16.25 9.98 -12.26
C ILE A 391 -17.10 8.72 -12.43
N ILE A 392 -17.36 7.99 -11.34
CA ILE A 392 -18.11 6.73 -11.38
C ILE A 392 -19.57 6.96 -11.82
N ASN A 393 -20.19 8.04 -11.35
CA ASN A 393 -21.60 8.33 -11.62
C ASN A 393 -21.76 9.50 -12.61
N ALA A 394 -20.77 9.71 -13.48
CA ALA A 394 -20.72 10.88 -14.36
C ALA A 394 -21.92 10.92 -15.31
N GLU A 395 -22.37 9.76 -15.74
CA GLU A 395 -23.49 9.60 -16.66
C GLU A 395 -24.82 9.96 -15.98
N GLU A 396 -25.08 9.39 -14.81
CA GLU A 396 -26.28 9.68 -14.00
C GLU A 396 -26.34 11.16 -13.63
N ILE A 397 -25.22 11.74 -13.18
CA ILE A 397 -25.13 13.16 -12.86
C ILE A 397 -25.41 14.03 -14.09
N SER A 398 -24.94 13.61 -15.26
CA SER A 398 -25.19 14.32 -16.52
C SER A 398 -26.65 14.22 -16.94
N PHE A 399 -27.29 13.06 -16.78
CA PHE A 399 -28.73 12.88 -17.02
C PHE A 399 -29.58 13.82 -16.15
N TYR A 400 -29.21 14.02 -14.89
CA TYR A 400 -29.92 14.93 -13.99
C TYR A 400 -29.51 16.41 -14.16
N GLY A 401 -28.53 16.73 -15.00
CA GLY A 401 -27.97 18.09 -15.10
C GLY A 401 -27.31 18.57 -13.79
N GLY A 402 -26.80 17.65 -12.96
CA GLY A 402 -26.35 17.90 -11.58
C GLY A 402 -25.00 18.60 -11.42
N ALA A 403 -24.37 19.05 -12.51
CA ALA A 403 -22.99 19.57 -12.50
C ALA A 403 -22.77 20.74 -11.53
N LYS A 404 -23.72 21.68 -11.42
CA LYS A 404 -23.61 22.83 -10.48
C LYS A 404 -23.62 22.39 -9.02
N THR A 405 -24.47 21.43 -8.67
CA THR A 405 -24.57 20.88 -7.31
C THR A 405 -23.29 20.13 -6.94
N GLU A 406 -22.80 19.28 -7.84
CA GLU A 406 -21.55 18.54 -7.66
C GLU A 406 -20.34 19.48 -7.54
N ALA A 407 -20.29 20.55 -8.33
CA ALA A 407 -19.26 21.59 -8.20
C ALA A 407 -19.28 22.24 -6.80
N GLY A 408 -20.46 22.51 -6.24
CA GLY A 408 -20.61 23.03 -4.87
C GLY A 408 -20.07 22.07 -3.80
N ILE A 409 -20.31 20.76 -3.96
CA ILE A 409 -19.81 19.71 -3.06
C ILE A 409 -18.28 19.61 -3.14
N LEU A 410 -17.72 19.59 -4.36
CA LEU A 410 -16.28 19.52 -4.60
C LEU A 410 -15.56 20.76 -4.05
N ASN A 411 -16.06 21.95 -4.34
CA ASN A 411 -15.50 23.20 -3.83
C ASN A 411 -15.50 23.25 -2.30
N ARG A 412 -16.55 22.74 -1.64
CA ARG A 412 -16.60 22.66 -0.17
C ARG A 412 -15.52 21.72 0.38
N ALA A 413 -15.28 20.57 -0.25
CA ALA A 413 -14.21 19.66 0.14
C ALA A 413 -12.83 20.31 -0.06
N PHE A 414 -12.60 20.94 -1.21
CA PHE A 414 -11.35 21.65 -1.53
C PHE A 414 -11.06 22.80 -0.56
N LEU A 415 -12.04 23.67 -0.29
CA LEU A 415 -11.84 24.82 0.61
C LEU A 415 -11.55 24.39 2.06
N ARG A 416 -12.10 23.25 2.53
CA ARG A 416 -11.74 22.69 3.83
C ARG A 416 -10.27 22.27 3.87
N LEU A 417 -9.79 21.62 2.82
CA LEU A 417 -8.37 21.25 2.68
C LEU A 417 -7.47 22.49 2.66
N VAL A 418 -7.79 23.49 1.83
CA VAL A 418 -7.00 24.73 1.70
C VAL A 418 -6.92 25.51 3.02
N LYS A 419 -8.03 25.63 3.75
CA LYS A 419 -8.05 26.29 5.07
C LYS A 419 -7.13 25.58 6.06
N HIS A 420 -7.13 24.25 6.07
CA HIS A 420 -6.26 23.45 6.94
C HIS A 420 -4.78 23.61 6.57
N ILE A 421 -4.42 23.49 5.29
CA ILE A 421 -3.05 23.71 4.81
C ILE A 421 -2.56 25.11 5.18
N SER A 422 -3.40 26.13 4.96
CA SER A 422 -3.07 27.52 5.31
C SER A 422 -2.80 27.70 6.80
N SER A 423 -3.55 27.03 7.66
CA SER A 423 -3.33 27.03 9.12
C SER A 423 -1.99 26.37 9.49
N ILE A 424 -1.67 25.22 8.89
CA ILE A 424 -0.38 24.53 9.07
C ILE A 424 0.79 25.43 8.68
N LEU A 425 0.68 26.15 7.56
CA LEU A 425 1.73 27.04 7.09
C LEU A 425 2.03 28.17 8.08
N LYS A 426 0.99 28.79 8.68
CA LYS A 426 1.17 29.82 9.72
C LYS A 426 1.92 29.31 10.95
N ILE A 427 1.56 28.12 11.43
CA ILE A 427 2.24 27.47 12.57
C ILE A 427 3.69 27.14 12.21
N ARG A 428 3.93 26.66 10.98
CA ARG A 428 5.27 26.28 10.51
C ARG A 428 6.22 27.47 10.42
N ILE A 429 5.74 28.65 10.01
CA ILE A 429 6.57 29.87 9.96
C ILE A 429 7.13 30.19 11.35
N ALA A 430 6.26 30.29 12.37
CA ALA A 430 6.69 30.62 13.73
C ALA A 430 7.69 29.59 14.31
N PHE A 431 7.44 28.30 14.07
CA PHE A 431 8.34 27.24 14.49
C PHE A 431 9.69 27.30 13.76
N ASN A 432 9.68 27.41 12.43
CA ASN A 432 10.91 27.48 11.62
C ASN A 432 11.77 28.70 11.99
N MET A 433 11.15 29.85 12.30
CA MET A 433 11.88 31.03 12.78
C MET A 433 12.59 30.77 14.12
N CYS A 434 11.90 30.16 15.08
CA CYS A 434 12.49 29.77 16.37
C CYS A 434 13.62 28.76 16.19
N GLU A 435 13.40 27.74 15.35
CA GLU A 435 14.37 26.70 15.04
C GLU A 435 15.64 27.28 14.41
N ASP A 436 15.51 28.09 13.36
CA ASP A 436 16.65 28.72 12.70
C ASP A 436 17.37 29.71 13.60
N PHE A 437 16.65 30.47 14.44
CA PHE A 437 17.27 31.36 15.43
C PHE A 437 18.19 30.61 16.39
N VAL A 438 17.68 29.52 16.98
CA VAL A 438 18.43 28.71 17.94
C VAL A 438 19.59 27.97 17.25
N LEU A 439 19.33 27.31 16.12
CA LEU A 439 20.31 26.43 15.48
C LEU A 439 21.40 27.18 14.70
N LYS A 440 21.07 28.32 14.06
CA LYS A 440 22.05 29.07 13.24
C LYS A 440 22.72 30.18 14.04
N TYR A 441 21.96 30.99 14.77
CA TYR A 441 22.47 32.21 15.38
C TYR A 441 22.94 31.99 16.82
N ALA A 442 22.09 31.41 17.68
CA ALA A 442 22.47 31.15 19.08
C ALA A 442 23.65 30.17 19.18
N TRP A 443 23.65 29.13 18.33
CA TRP A 443 24.76 28.19 18.25
C TRP A 443 26.08 28.85 17.84
N SER A 444 26.05 29.69 16.80
CA SER A 444 27.23 30.38 16.32
C SER A 444 27.79 31.32 17.39
N ALA A 445 26.90 32.04 18.10
CA ALA A 445 27.28 32.90 19.23
C ALA A 445 27.96 32.10 20.36
N ALA A 446 27.38 30.98 20.79
CA ALA A 446 27.99 30.09 21.77
C ALA A 446 29.35 29.56 21.30
N GLY A 447 29.46 29.19 20.03
CA GLY A 447 30.71 28.76 19.41
C GLY A 447 31.80 29.84 19.47
N TYR A 448 31.47 31.11 19.17
CA TYR A 448 32.44 32.21 19.27
C TYR A 448 32.94 32.42 20.69
N VAL A 449 32.05 32.36 21.69
CA VAL A 449 32.44 32.47 23.11
C VAL A 449 33.39 31.33 23.51
N ILE A 450 33.12 30.12 23.03
CA ILE A 450 33.95 28.94 23.30
C ILE A 450 35.33 29.04 22.64
N ILE A 451 35.42 29.50 21.38
CA ILE A 451 36.71 29.74 20.70
C ILE A 451 37.48 30.86 21.39
N ALA A 452 36.79 31.92 21.82
CA ALA A 452 37.43 33.07 22.43
C ALA A 452 37.92 32.78 23.86
N SER A 453 37.37 31.77 24.55
CA SER A 453 37.70 31.48 25.94
C SER A 453 39.20 31.20 26.20
N PRO A 454 39.89 30.35 25.40
CA PRO A 454 41.34 30.20 25.50
C PRO A 454 42.13 31.50 25.25
N PHE A 455 41.64 32.40 24.39
CA PHE A 455 42.36 33.65 24.07
C PHE A 455 42.12 34.76 25.10
N LEU A 456 40.91 34.83 25.68
CA LEU A 456 40.51 35.84 26.67
C LEU A 456 40.88 35.44 28.11
N PHE A 457 40.78 34.15 28.43
CA PHE A 457 40.97 33.64 29.80
C PHE A 457 42.15 32.67 29.95
N GLY A 458 42.86 32.37 28.85
CA GLY A 458 43.98 31.44 28.82
C GLY A 458 45.29 32.11 28.39
N LEU A 459 45.97 32.77 29.33
CA LEU A 459 47.43 32.75 29.52
C LEU A 459 47.75 33.58 30.77
N LYS A 460 48.19 32.91 31.86
CA LYS A 460 49.00 33.61 32.87
C LYS A 460 50.33 34.00 32.22
N PRO A 461 50.86 35.22 32.42
CA PRO A 461 52.02 35.73 31.68
C PRO A 461 53.31 34.91 31.82
N GLN A 462 53.43 34.06 32.85
CA GLN A 462 54.68 33.37 33.21
C GLN A 462 55.04 32.15 32.36
N GLN A 463 54.16 31.63 31.50
CA GLN A 463 54.50 30.50 30.62
C GLN A 463 54.79 30.91 29.16
N ALA A 464 54.59 32.18 28.80
CA ALA A 464 54.98 32.70 27.48
C ALA A 464 56.50 32.87 27.35
N GLN A 465 57.24 33.01 28.46
CA GLN A 465 58.70 33.10 28.45
C GLN A 465 59.42 31.74 28.42
N ALA A 466 58.76 30.63 28.78
CA ALA A 466 59.41 29.31 28.83
C ALA A 466 59.31 28.50 27.52
N VAL A 467 58.40 28.87 26.61
CA VAL A 467 58.27 28.24 25.28
C VAL A 467 59.06 29.03 24.22
N SER A 468 59.35 30.32 24.45
CA SER A 468 60.18 31.12 23.55
C SER A 468 61.69 30.92 23.73
N SER A 469 62.14 30.26 24.81
CA SER A 469 63.57 30.11 25.13
C SER A 469 64.19 28.76 24.73
N LYS A 470 63.44 27.82 24.13
CA LYS A 470 63.97 26.52 23.68
C LYS A 470 64.11 26.37 22.16
N THR A 471 63.95 27.44 21.38
CA THR A 471 64.17 27.40 19.92
C THR A 471 64.88 28.65 19.41
N ALA A 472 65.68 29.29 20.27
CA ALA A 472 66.45 30.49 19.95
C ALA A 472 67.94 30.27 20.22
N GLU A 473 68.52 29.25 19.59
CA GLU A 473 69.95 29.20 19.32
C GLU A 473 70.15 28.79 17.86
N ALA A 474 70.13 29.79 16.97
CA ALA A 474 70.91 29.93 15.75
C ALA A 474 70.19 30.89 14.78
N GLY A 475 70.76 32.08 14.57
CA GLY A 475 70.44 32.97 13.45
C GLY A 475 69.75 34.27 13.85
N ALA A 476 70.51 35.37 13.77
CA ALA A 476 70.11 36.71 14.14
C ALA A 476 69.30 37.46 13.05
N GLU A 477 68.62 38.51 13.52
CA GLU A 477 68.12 39.70 12.83
C GLU A 477 66.79 39.67 12.03
N GLY A 478 65.87 40.56 12.44
CA GLY A 478 64.82 41.14 11.60
C GLY A 478 63.37 40.80 11.96
N SER A 479 62.77 41.54 12.90
CA SER A 479 61.33 41.97 13.01
C SER A 479 60.17 41.14 12.42
N THR A 480 60.30 39.82 12.20
CA THR A 480 59.32 38.97 11.50
C THR A 480 58.59 37.97 12.40
N GLY A 481 59.08 37.77 13.64
CA GLY A 481 58.48 36.82 14.59
C GLY A 481 57.07 37.18 15.09
N SER A 482 56.71 38.47 15.11
CA SER A 482 55.35 38.91 15.49
C SER A 482 54.33 38.58 14.41
N HIS A 483 54.68 38.75 13.12
CA HIS A 483 53.80 38.45 11.99
C HIS A 483 53.53 36.95 11.84
N GLU A 484 54.52 36.09 12.07
CA GLU A 484 54.30 34.63 11.98
C GLU A 484 53.45 34.09 13.14
N GLY A 485 53.65 34.62 14.36
CA GLY A 485 52.81 34.29 15.52
C GLY A 485 51.36 34.72 15.33
N VAL A 486 51.12 35.90 14.74
CA VAL A 486 49.77 36.39 14.39
C VAL A 486 49.16 35.55 13.27
N ALA A 487 49.92 35.15 12.26
CA ALA A 487 49.44 34.28 11.17
C ALA A 487 49.01 32.90 11.68
N ARG A 488 49.79 32.25 12.57
CA ARG A 488 49.42 30.95 13.16
C ARG A 488 48.20 31.05 14.09
N LYS A 489 48.09 32.11 14.89
CA LYS A 489 46.90 32.39 15.71
C LYS A 489 45.65 32.57 14.84
N THR A 490 45.79 33.27 13.72
CA THR A 490 44.72 33.50 12.75
C THR A 490 44.31 32.22 12.01
N GLU A 491 45.27 31.39 11.60
CA GLU A 491 45.03 30.06 11.00
C GLU A 491 44.22 29.16 11.95
N SER A 492 44.66 29.06 13.21
CA SER A 492 43.97 28.26 14.23
C SER A 492 42.56 28.80 14.53
N TYR A 493 42.40 30.12 14.63
CA TYR A 493 41.09 30.75 14.82
C TYR A 493 40.12 30.45 13.66
N ILE A 494 40.56 30.65 12.41
CA ILE A 494 39.70 30.46 11.23
C ILE A 494 39.36 28.98 11.05
N SER A 495 40.32 28.08 11.25
CA SER A 495 40.11 26.63 11.20
C SER A 495 39.11 26.18 12.27
N ASN A 496 39.29 26.58 13.54
CA ASN A 496 38.38 26.24 14.64
C ASN A 496 36.98 26.84 14.45
N ARG A 497 36.88 28.08 13.93
CA ARG A 497 35.61 28.72 13.56
C ARG A 497 34.89 27.93 12.47
N ARG A 498 35.60 27.51 11.42
CA ARG A 498 35.02 26.73 10.33
C ARG A 498 34.55 25.36 10.79
N LEU A 499 35.31 24.69 11.66
CA LEU A 499 34.92 23.42 12.28
C LEU A 499 33.68 23.58 13.15
N LEU A 500 33.58 24.65 13.95
CA LEU A 500 32.40 24.92 14.79
C LEU A 500 31.14 25.26 13.99
N LEU A 501 31.27 26.07 12.93
CA LEU A 501 30.15 26.33 12.01
C LEU A 501 29.70 25.05 11.30
N SER A 502 30.65 24.18 10.94
CA SER A 502 30.33 22.87 10.33
C SER A 502 29.69 21.91 11.34
N LEU A 503 30.10 21.96 12.61
CA LEU A 503 29.49 21.22 13.71
C LEU A 503 28.05 21.68 13.97
N ALA A 504 27.81 22.99 13.95
CA ALA A 504 26.48 23.59 14.07
C ALA A 504 25.57 23.22 12.89
N ASP A 505 26.10 23.26 11.66
CA ASP A 505 25.38 22.80 10.47
C ASP A 505 25.04 21.30 10.56
N ALA A 506 25.98 20.45 10.99
CA ALA A 506 25.71 19.04 11.24
C ALA A 506 24.66 18.83 12.35
N GLY A 507 24.76 19.57 13.45
CA GLY A 507 23.80 19.51 14.56
C GLY A 507 22.39 19.92 14.15
N SER A 508 22.28 20.99 13.35
CA SER A 508 21.00 21.46 12.83
C SER A 508 20.36 20.45 11.87
N ARG A 509 21.13 19.88 10.93
CA ARG A 509 20.66 18.80 10.04
C ARG A 509 20.21 17.56 10.82
N LEU A 510 20.92 17.21 11.88
CA LEU A 510 20.52 16.09 12.74
C LEU A 510 19.20 16.39 13.46
N MET A 511 18.95 17.63 13.87
CA MET A 511 17.66 18.03 14.43
C MET A 511 16.53 17.92 13.40
N TYR A 512 16.75 18.41 12.18
CA TYR A 512 15.79 18.25 11.07
C TYR A 512 15.47 16.78 10.77
N SER A 513 16.45 15.88 10.91
CA SER A 513 16.25 14.44 10.70
C SER A 513 15.23 13.80 11.66
N TYR A 514 14.95 14.41 12.82
CA TYR A 514 13.90 13.93 13.72
C TYR A 514 12.51 14.04 13.07
N LYS A 515 12.26 15.11 12.31
CA LYS A 515 11.01 15.27 11.56
C LYS A 515 10.88 14.20 10.48
N GLU A 516 11.95 13.96 9.72
CA GLU A 516 11.99 12.90 8.70
C GLU A 516 11.79 11.51 9.34
N LEU A 517 12.34 11.28 10.53
CA LEU A 517 12.14 10.04 11.30
C LEU A 517 10.69 9.89 11.79
N ALA A 518 10.04 10.99 12.19
CA ALA A 518 8.63 10.99 12.58
C ALA A 518 7.71 10.74 11.38
N GLU A 519 8.01 11.33 10.21
CA GLU A 519 7.30 11.05 8.95
C GLU A 519 7.48 9.58 8.53
N LEU A 520 8.71 9.05 8.62
CA LEU A 520 8.98 7.64 8.38
C LEU A 520 8.19 6.74 9.33
N SER A 521 8.04 7.11 10.60
CA SER A 521 7.22 6.35 11.55
C SER A 521 5.76 6.24 11.11
N GLY A 522 5.22 7.28 10.47
CA GLY A 522 3.87 7.25 9.89
C GLY A 522 3.76 6.25 8.74
N TYR A 523 4.66 6.35 7.76
CA TYR A 523 4.70 5.41 6.63
C TYR A 523 4.97 3.97 7.07
N THR A 524 5.86 3.79 8.04
CA THR A 524 6.18 2.48 8.64
C THR A 524 4.93 1.83 9.24
N ASN A 525 4.15 2.58 10.02
CA ASN A 525 2.92 2.07 10.61
C ASN A 525 1.91 1.67 9.53
N ARG A 526 1.73 2.50 8.50
CA ARG A 526 0.78 2.22 7.40
C ARG A 526 1.17 0.97 6.61
N VAL A 527 2.43 0.88 6.16
CA VAL A 527 2.94 -0.29 5.41
C VAL A 527 2.94 -1.55 6.27
N TYR A 528 3.31 -1.45 7.55
CA TYR A 528 3.25 -2.58 8.47
C TYR A 528 1.80 -3.05 8.69
N THR A 529 0.85 -2.13 8.85
CA THR A 529 -0.58 -2.45 9.00
C THR A 529 -1.09 -3.21 7.77
N LEU A 530 -0.75 -2.75 6.56
CA LEU A 530 -1.07 -3.45 5.31
C LEU A 530 -0.56 -4.89 5.34
N ILE A 531 0.75 -5.07 5.54
CA ILE A 531 1.38 -6.40 5.45
C ILE A 531 0.90 -7.32 6.59
N SER A 532 0.71 -6.79 7.80
CA SER A 532 0.16 -7.53 8.93
C SER A 532 -1.26 -8.00 8.66
N THR A 533 -2.13 -7.13 8.13
CA THR A 533 -3.51 -7.48 7.78
C THR A 533 -3.54 -8.56 6.69
N LEU A 534 -2.72 -8.41 5.64
CA LEU A 534 -2.60 -9.42 4.59
C LEU A 534 -2.12 -10.78 5.12
N HIS A 535 -1.17 -10.80 6.06
CA HIS A 535 -0.71 -12.04 6.70
C HIS A 535 -1.79 -12.70 7.57
N LEU A 536 -2.57 -11.91 8.29
CA LEU A 536 -3.68 -12.41 9.12
C LEU A 536 -4.78 -13.01 8.23
N LEU A 537 -5.14 -12.32 7.14
CA LEU A 537 -6.15 -12.79 6.19
C LEU A 537 -5.72 -14.02 5.39
N ASN A 538 -4.42 -14.17 5.14
CA ASN A 538 -3.87 -15.40 4.54
C ASN A 538 -4.05 -16.63 5.46
N LYS A 539 -4.29 -16.44 6.76
CA LYS A 539 -4.61 -17.52 7.71
C LYS A 539 -6.06 -17.46 8.19
N ASP A 540 -6.93 -16.77 7.45
CA ASP A 540 -8.35 -16.58 7.76
C ASP A 540 -8.60 -15.99 9.16
N ARG A 541 -7.69 -15.14 9.65
CA ARG A 541 -7.82 -14.41 10.93
C ARG A 541 -8.37 -13.00 10.73
N TYR A 542 -9.69 -12.89 10.76
CA TYR A 542 -10.41 -11.61 10.62
C TYR A 542 -10.39 -10.77 11.91
N GLU A 543 -10.94 -9.57 11.85
CA GLU A 543 -11.21 -8.76 13.04
C GLU A 543 -12.39 -9.34 13.82
N ALA A 544 -12.17 -9.67 15.09
CA ALA A 544 -13.24 -10.11 16.00
C ALA A 544 -13.92 -8.88 16.60
N ILE A 545 -15.24 -8.93 16.67
CA ILE A 545 -16.08 -7.90 17.28
C ILE A 545 -16.70 -8.46 18.56
N ASP A 546 -16.65 -7.69 19.64
CA ASP A 546 -17.29 -8.08 20.88
C ASP A 546 -18.81 -8.14 20.69
N ARG A 547 -19.45 -9.18 21.23
CA ARG A 547 -20.90 -9.34 21.16
C ARG A 547 -21.59 -8.12 21.80
N PRO A 548 -22.52 -7.45 21.10
CA PRO A 548 -23.30 -6.35 21.66
C PRO A 548 -24.06 -6.78 22.92
N SER A 549 -24.06 -5.93 23.94
CA SER A 549 -24.73 -6.21 25.23
C SER A 549 -26.25 -6.27 25.13
N ASP A 550 -26.85 -5.69 24.08
CA ASP A 550 -28.28 -5.70 23.77
C ASP A 550 -28.75 -7.03 23.15
N LEU A 551 -27.84 -7.87 22.64
CA LEU A 551 -28.20 -9.14 22.02
C LEU A 551 -28.29 -10.26 23.07
N ALA A 552 -29.47 -10.85 23.25
CA ALA A 552 -29.70 -11.98 24.16
C ALA A 552 -28.75 -13.15 23.82
N ARG A 553 -28.17 -13.83 24.82
CA ARG A 553 -27.05 -14.79 24.66
C ARG A 553 -27.35 -15.99 23.74
N ASP A 554 -28.62 -16.34 23.62
CA ASP A 554 -29.21 -17.42 22.86
C ASP A 554 -29.34 -17.13 21.36
N GLN A 555 -29.41 -15.86 20.95
CA GLN A 555 -29.46 -15.50 19.53
C GLN A 555 -28.13 -15.79 18.82
N PRO A 556 -28.13 -16.17 17.53
CA PRO A 556 -26.91 -16.31 16.78
C PRO A 556 -26.23 -14.94 16.59
N PHE A 557 -24.92 -14.89 16.81
CA PHE A 557 -24.09 -13.72 16.56
C PHE A 557 -22.99 -14.08 15.57
N TYR A 558 -23.05 -13.48 14.38
CA TYR A 558 -22.16 -13.78 13.27
C TYR A 558 -20.99 -12.78 13.24
N ASP A 559 -19.90 -13.16 13.92
CA ASP A 559 -18.63 -12.41 13.97
C ASP A 559 -17.54 -13.09 13.14
N MET A 560 -16.92 -12.36 12.21
CA MET A 560 -15.89 -12.90 11.30
C MET A 560 -14.70 -13.51 12.05
N GLY A 561 -14.46 -13.12 13.30
CA GLY A 561 -13.47 -13.75 14.18
C GLY A 561 -13.81 -15.17 14.66
N ASN A 562 -15.06 -15.63 14.50
CA ASN A 562 -15.59 -16.89 15.04
C ASN A 562 -16.47 -17.64 14.02
N VAL A 563 -15.84 -18.09 12.93
CA VAL A 563 -16.48 -18.94 11.91
C VAL A 563 -16.32 -20.41 12.29
N LYS A 564 -17.42 -21.17 12.38
CA LYS A 564 -17.44 -22.58 12.84
C LYS A 564 -17.80 -23.59 11.77
N GLY A 565 -18.29 -23.17 10.61
CA GLY A 565 -18.75 -24.07 9.57
C GLY A 565 -17.61 -24.82 8.87
N LYS A 566 -17.94 -25.97 8.29
CA LYS A 566 -16.98 -26.85 7.61
C LYS A 566 -17.25 -26.85 6.11
N VAL A 567 -16.23 -26.53 5.32
CA VAL A 567 -16.26 -26.67 3.85
C VAL A 567 -15.48 -27.94 3.46
N ILE A 568 -16.12 -28.82 2.70
CA ILE A 568 -15.53 -30.07 2.21
C ILE A 568 -15.44 -29.96 0.70
N GLU A 569 -14.22 -29.92 0.17
CA GLU A 569 -13.98 -30.02 -1.26
C GLU A 569 -13.85 -31.48 -1.66
N ALA A 570 -14.60 -31.92 -2.67
CA ALA A 570 -14.55 -33.27 -3.20
C ALA A 570 -14.42 -33.23 -4.74
N SER A 571 -13.60 -34.13 -5.30
CA SER A 571 -13.53 -34.29 -6.75
C SER A 571 -14.81 -34.95 -7.26
N SER A 572 -15.33 -34.43 -8.37
CA SER A 572 -16.52 -34.92 -9.08
C SER A 572 -16.41 -36.39 -9.56
N SER A 573 -15.19 -36.96 -9.59
CA SER A 573 -14.93 -38.34 -10.04
C SER A 573 -15.08 -39.42 -8.96
N ALA A 574 -15.38 -39.06 -7.70
CA ALA A 574 -15.66 -40.04 -6.65
C ALA A 574 -17.08 -40.61 -6.82
N SER A 575 -17.21 -41.90 -7.14
CA SER A 575 -18.49 -42.55 -7.43
C SER A 575 -19.50 -42.35 -6.28
N GLY A 576 -20.69 -41.83 -6.62
CA GLY A 576 -21.79 -41.61 -5.67
C GLY A 576 -21.74 -40.33 -4.84
N ALA A 577 -20.76 -39.44 -5.04
CA ALA A 577 -20.69 -38.17 -4.33
C ALA A 577 -21.69 -37.14 -4.89
N LYS A 578 -22.47 -36.50 -4.00
CA LYS A 578 -23.27 -35.31 -4.33
C LYS A 578 -22.35 -34.19 -4.84
N LEU A 579 -22.77 -33.51 -5.91
CA LEU A 579 -22.02 -32.43 -6.54
C LEU A 579 -21.97 -31.18 -5.65
N LEU A 580 -23.09 -30.83 -5.03
CA LEU A 580 -23.23 -29.73 -4.07
C LEU A 580 -24.14 -30.21 -2.93
N ASP A 581 -23.75 -29.98 -1.68
CA ASP A 581 -24.55 -30.38 -0.52
C ASP A 581 -24.42 -29.30 0.57
N PHE A 582 -25.53 -28.68 0.94
CA PHE A 582 -25.66 -27.80 2.08
C PHE A 582 -26.39 -28.54 3.19
N GLU A 583 -25.84 -28.51 4.39
CA GLU A 583 -26.43 -29.12 5.58
C GLU A 583 -26.51 -28.08 6.70
N LYS A 584 -27.71 -27.51 6.89
CA LYS A 584 -28.02 -26.51 7.93
C LYS A 584 -27.04 -25.33 7.94
N VAL A 585 -26.84 -24.72 6.78
CA VAL A 585 -25.93 -23.58 6.62
C VAL A 585 -26.72 -22.26 6.62
N PRO A 586 -26.59 -21.38 7.62
CA PRO A 586 -27.20 -20.06 7.56
C PRO A 586 -26.44 -19.18 6.54
N ILE A 587 -27.19 -18.50 5.68
CA ILE A 587 -26.66 -17.55 4.70
C ILE A 587 -26.70 -16.16 5.31
N VAL A 588 -25.54 -15.59 5.57
CA VAL A 588 -25.39 -14.33 6.32
C VAL A 588 -24.57 -13.34 5.50
N ALA A 589 -25.07 -12.13 5.36
CA ALA A 589 -24.34 -11.00 4.80
C ALA A 589 -23.30 -10.48 5.80
N PRO A 590 -21.99 -10.60 5.50
CA PRO A 590 -20.98 -10.00 6.35
C PRO A 590 -21.07 -8.47 6.26
N ALA A 591 -21.11 -7.81 7.42
CA ALA A 591 -21.07 -6.36 7.53
C ALA A 591 -19.77 -5.95 8.26
N PRO A 592 -18.62 -5.89 7.56
CA PRO A 592 -17.35 -5.56 8.18
C PRO A 592 -17.41 -4.17 8.83
N GLY A 593 -17.01 -4.08 10.09
CA GLY A 593 -17.01 -2.82 10.86
C GLY A 593 -18.36 -2.42 11.45
N SER A 594 -19.44 -3.17 11.19
CA SER A 594 -20.72 -3.00 11.89
C SER A 594 -20.62 -3.57 13.30
N ALA A 595 -21.04 -2.81 14.31
CA ALA A 595 -21.10 -3.28 15.70
C ALA A 595 -22.04 -4.49 15.87
N ARG A 596 -23.04 -4.64 14.99
CA ARG A 596 -24.03 -5.71 15.05
C ARG A 596 -23.63 -7.00 14.34
N GLY A 597 -22.45 -7.04 13.72
CA GLY A 597 -21.99 -8.22 12.97
C GLY A 597 -22.76 -8.42 11.66
N GLY A 598 -22.72 -9.65 11.14
CA GLY A 598 -23.41 -10.02 9.90
C GLY A 598 -24.93 -10.14 10.03
N GLU A 599 -25.65 -9.82 8.95
CA GLU A 599 -27.11 -9.91 8.86
C GLU A 599 -27.51 -11.27 8.26
N GLU A 600 -28.33 -12.03 8.98
CA GLU A 600 -28.82 -13.33 8.50
C GLU A 600 -29.92 -13.15 7.46
N LEU A 601 -29.71 -13.71 6.26
CA LEU A 601 -30.63 -13.64 5.13
C LEU A 601 -31.51 -14.89 5.02
N VAL A 602 -30.91 -16.08 5.18
CA VAL A 602 -31.60 -17.38 5.07
C VAL A 602 -31.16 -18.29 6.21
N ARG A 603 -32.14 -18.83 6.95
CA ARG A 603 -31.91 -19.74 8.08
C ARG A 603 -31.73 -21.18 7.61
N ASP A 604 -30.78 -21.90 8.22
CA ASP A 604 -30.57 -23.35 8.08
C ASP A 604 -30.68 -23.91 6.65
N PHE A 605 -30.08 -23.22 5.67
CA PHE A 605 -30.17 -23.59 4.26
C PHE A 605 -29.62 -25.00 4.02
N THR A 606 -30.48 -25.87 3.48
CA THR A 606 -30.19 -27.28 3.18
C THR A 606 -30.62 -27.58 1.75
N LEU A 607 -29.66 -28.00 0.91
CA LEU A 607 -29.85 -28.23 -0.52
C LEU A 607 -28.84 -29.27 -1.01
N ALA A 608 -29.32 -30.30 -1.69
CA ALA A 608 -28.47 -31.33 -2.30
C ALA A 608 -28.65 -31.34 -3.82
N MET A 609 -27.55 -31.44 -4.55
CA MET A 609 -27.51 -31.48 -6.01
C MET A 609 -26.70 -32.69 -6.47
N GLN A 610 -27.27 -33.52 -7.35
CA GLN A 610 -26.57 -34.61 -8.01
C GLN A 610 -26.02 -34.17 -9.38
N PRO A 611 -24.99 -34.85 -9.91
CA PRO A 611 -24.55 -34.61 -11.29
C PRO A 611 -25.71 -34.81 -12.27
N GLY A 612 -25.95 -33.82 -13.13
CA GLY A 612 -27.07 -33.81 -14.08
C GLY A 612 -28.33 -33.08 -13.57
N ASP A 613 -28.39 -32.71 -12.29
CA ASP A 613 -29.45 -31.84 -11.78
C ASP A 613 -29.25 -30.40 -12.28
N HIS A 614 -30.36 -29.70 -12.47
CA HIS A 614 -30.37 -28.29 -12.83
C HIS A 614 -31.27 -27.53 -11.87
N ILE A 615 -30.69 -26.65 -11.06
CA ILE A 615 -31.40 -25.94 -9.99
C ILE A 615 -31.65 -24.49 -10.41
N LEU A 616 -32.91 -24.05 -10.36
CA LEU A 616 -33.29 -22.64 -10.50
C LEU A 616 -33.58 -22.05 -9.12
N LEU A 617 -32.84 -21.02 -8.75
CA LEU A 617 -33.00 -20.27 -7.51
C LEU A 617 -33.68 -18.93 -7.82
N THR A 618 -34.89 -18.75 -7.30
CA THR A 618 -35.73 -17.55 -7.50
C THR A 618 -36.18 -16.97 -6.16
N GLY A 619 -36.70 -15.75 -6.17
CA GLY A 619 -37.14 -15.02 -4.97
C GLY A 619 -37.15 -13.50 -5.20
N ALA A 620 -37.67 -12.74 -4.23
CA ALA A 620 -37.71 -11.27 -4.31
C ALA A 620 -36.31 -10.64 -4.34
N ASN A 621 -36.21 -9.38 -4.74
CA ASN A 621 -34.92 -8.67 -4.73
C ASN A 621 -34.45 -8.43 -3.29
N GLY A 622 -33.17 -8.70 -3.02
CA GLY A 622 -32.58 -8.48 -1.69
C GLY A 622 -32.68 -9.65 -0.69
N VAL A 623 -33.37 -10.76 -1.01
CA VAL A 623 -33.54 -11.91 -0.09
C VAL A 623 -32.29 -12.79 0.10
N GLY A 624 -31.17 -12.48 -0.57
CA GLY A 624 -29.92 -13.24 -0.45
C GLY A 624 -29.66 -14.29 -1.54
N LYS A 625 -30.31 -14.20 -2.70
CA LYS A 625 -30.06 -15.11 -3.84
C LYS A 625 -28.58 -15.17 -4.26
N SER A 626 -28.01 -14.00 -4.58
CA SER A 626 -26.59 -13.89 -4.92
C SER A 626 -25.66 -14.15 -3.72
N ALA A 627 -26.17 -14.08 -2.49
CA ALA A 627 -25.40 -14.47 -1.31
C ALA A 627 -25.12 -15.98 -1.29
N VAL A 628 -26.08 -16.81 -1.71
CA VAL A 628 -25.86 -18.26 -1.88
C VAL A 628 -24.71 -18.51 -2.84
N ALA A 629 -24.70 -17.86 -4.02
CA ALA A 629 -23.58 -17.98 -4.97
C ALA A 629 -22.24 -17.54 -4.36
N ARG A 630 -22.22 -16.48 -3.53
CA ARG A 630 -21.00 -16.02 -2.83
C ARG A 630 -20.50 -17.04 -1.81
N VAL A 631 -21.40 -17.75 -1.12
CA VAL A 631 -21.04 -18.84 -0.19
C VAL A 631 -20.49 -20.05 -0.97
N ILE A 632 -21.14 -20.47 -2.06
CA ILE A 632 -20.64 -21.56 -2.93
C ILE A 632 -19.25 -21.21 -3.48
N ALA A 633 -19.05 -19.96 -3.89
CA ALA A 633 -17.77 -19.47 -4.38
C ALA A 633 -16.69 -19.46 -3.31
N GLY A 634 -17.03 -19.54 -2.02
CA GLY A 634 -16.08 -19.33 -0.92
C GLY A 634 -15.67 -17.85 -0.78
N LEU A 635 -16.44 -16.93 -1.34
CA LEU A 635 -16.27 -15.50 -1.10
C LEU A 635 -16.82 -15.10 0.27
N TRP A 636 -17.91 -15.73 0.71
CA TRP A 636 -18.45 -15.56 2.07
C TRP A 636 -18.22 -16.85 2.88
N PRO A 637 -17.91 -16.74 4.18
CA PRO A 637 -17.64 -17.90 5.01
C PRO A 637 -18.90 -18.71 5.32
N VAL A 638 -18.72 -20.01 5.55
CA VAL A 638 -19.76 -20.89 6.10
C VAL A 638 -19.73 -20.76 7.62
N TRP A 639 -20.74 -20.09 8.19
CA TRP A 639 -20.78 -19.74 9.61
C TRP A 639 -20.96 -20.93 10.54
N SER A 640 -21.86 -21.84 10.16
CA SER A 640 -22.20 -23.08 10.85
C SER A 640 -22.71 -24.11 9.83
N GLY A 641 -22.88 -25.35 10.26
CA GLY A 641 -23.26 -26.44 9.37
C GLY A 641 -22.11 -26.93 8.51
N SER A 642 -22.44 -27.69 7.47
CA SER A 642 -21.45 -28.23 6.53
C SER A 642 -21.84 -27.94 5.08
N MET A 643 -20.86 -27.57 4.25
CA MET A 643 -21.02 -27.37 2.81
C MET A 643 -20.03 -28.24 2.06
N ARG A 644 -20.52 -29.08 1.15
CA ARG A 644 -19.71 -29.83 0.19
C ARG A 644 -19.78 -29.14 -1.17
N LYS A 645 -18.63 -28.89 -1.79
CA LYS A 645 -18.54 -28.34 -3.15
C LYS A 645 -17.48 -29.06 -3.99
N PRO A 646 -17.53 -28.97 -5.33
CA PRO A 646 -16.47 -29.47 -6.20
C PRO A 646 -15.15 -28.69 -6.02
N THR A 647 -14.06 -29.26 -6.51
CA THR A 647 -12.76 -28.58 -6.61
C THR A 647 -12.89 -27.28 -7.41
N GLU A 648 -12.04 -26.27 -7.17
CA GLU A 648 -12.09 -24.99 -7.88
C GLU A 648 -11.96 -25.10 -9.42
N LYS A 649 -11.35 -26.17 -9.95
CA LYS A 649 -11.26 -26.43 -11.39
C LYS A 649 -12.56 -26.95 -12.00
N ASP A 650 -13.40 -27.58 -11.18
CA ASP A 650 -14.61 -28.28 -11.62
C ASP A 650 -15.87 -27.41 -11.44
N ILE A 651 -15.71 -26.16 -11.00
CA ILE A 651 -16.77 -25.18 -10.78
C ILE A 651 -16.45 -23.86 -11.51
N PHE A 652 -17.44 -23.26 -12.15
CA PHE A 652 -17.27 -21.97 -12.81
C PHE A 652 -18.41 -21.02 -12.44
N PHE A 653 -18.07 -19.76 -12.17
CA PHE A 653 -19.02 -18.74 -11.72
C PHE A 653 -19.20 -17.66 -12.78
N LEU A 654 -20.45 -17.36 -13.12
CA LEU A 654 -20.83 -16.20 -13.91
C LEU A 654 -21.47 -15.15 -13.00
N PRO A 655 -20.78 -14.03 -12.73
CA PRO A 655 -21.31 -12.99 -11.86
C PRO A 655 -22.42 -12.18 -12.55
N GLN A 656 -23.29 -11.56 -11.74
CA GLN A 656 -24.33 -10.63 -12.20
C GLN A 656 -23.79 -9.49 -13.06
N ARG A 657 -22.62 -8.94 -12.70
CA ARG A 657 -21.91 -7.94 -13.51
C ARG A 657 -20.71 -8.61 -14.20
N PRO A 658 -20.72 -8.74 -15.54
CA PRO A 658 -19.60 -9.29 -16.29
C PRO A 658 -18.30 -8.50 -16.04
N TYR A 659 -17.22 -9.22 -15.78
CA TYR A 659 -15.88 -8.66 -15.78
C TYR A 659 -15.24 -8.86 -17.15
N LEU A 660 -14.67 -7.81 -17.73
CA LEU A 660 -13.90 -7.89 -18.96
C LEU A 660 -12.46 -7.49 -18.64
N SER A 661 -11.49 -8.29 -19.06
CA SER A 661 -10.07 -7.98 -18.84
C SER A 661 -9.61 -6.92 -19.84
N ALA A 662 -8.49 -6.24 -19.58
CA ALA A 662 -7.88 -5.30 -20.54
C ALA A 662 -7.11 -6.01 -21.69
N GLY A 663 -7.39 -7.30 -21.91
CA GLY A 663 -6.67 -8.18 -22.83
C GLY A 663 -7.18 -8.14 -24.28
N SER A 664 -6.71 -9.06 -25.12
CA SER A 664 -7.26 -9.29 -26.47
C SER A 664 -8.65 -9.95 -26.43
N LEU A 665 -9.34 -10.03 -27.57
CA LEU A 665 -10.63 -10.72 -27.67
C LEU A 665 -10.48 -12.21 -27.30
N ARG A 666 -9.36 -12.82 -27.71
CA ARG A 666 -9.02 -14.20 -27.30
C ARG A 666 -8.92 -14.32 -25.79
N GLU A 667 -8.17 -13.42 -25.16
CA GLU A 667 -8.00 -13.37 -23.71
C GLU A 667 -9.32 -13.15 -22.97
N GLN A 668 -10.32 -12.52 -23.59
CA GLN A 668 -11.66 -12.46 -23.03
C GLN A 668 -12.31 -13.84 -22.91
N VAL A 669 -12.23 -14.69 -23.94
CA VAL A 669 -12.93 -15.99 -23.95
C VAL A 669 -12.22 -17.03 -23.08
N ILE A 670 -10.88 -17.04 -23.06
CA ILE A 670 -10.11 -18.04 -22.31
C ILE A 670 -9.94 -17.69 -20.82
N TYR A 671 -10.28 -16.47 -20.40
CA TYR A 671 -10.17 -16.03 -19.01
C TYR A 671 -10.90 -17.01 -18.06
N PRO A 672 -10.28 -17.44 -16.93
CA PRO A 672 -9.06 -16.94 -16.30
C PRO A 672 -7.73 -17.58 -16.77
N THR A 673 -7.75 -18.51 -17.73
CA THR A 673 -6.54 -19.15 -18.27
C THR A 673 -5.71 -18.14 -19.07
N THR A 674 -4.38 -18.17 -18.92
CA THR A 674 -3.50 -17.28 -19.68
C THR A 674 -3.23 -17.84 -21.08
N TYR A 675 -2.93 -16.96 -22.04
CA TYR A 675 -2.62 -17.38 -23.42
C TYR A 675 -1.51 -18.44 -23.51
N PRO A 676 -0.36 -18.33 -22.79
CA PRO A 676 0.68 -19.36 -22.82
C PRO A 676 0.21 -20.71 -22.26
N GLN A 677 -0.64 -20.72 -21.23
CA GLN A 677 -1.22 -21.94 -20.68
C GLN A 677 -2.17 -22.60 -21.68
N TRP A 678 -3.00 -21.80 -22.35
CA TRP A 678 -3.92 -22.26 -23.38
C TRP A 678 -3.19 -22.87 -24.58
N ARG A 679 -2.13 -22.20 -25.07
CA ARG A 679 -1.28 -22.74 -26.15
C ARG A 679 -0.59 -24.04 -25.74
N ALA A 680 -0.10 -24.14 -24.50
CA ALA A 680 0.51 -25.36 -23.98
C ALA A 680 -0.48 -26.54 -23.87
N GLN A 681 -1.77 -26.26 -23.71
CA GLN A 681 -2.85 -27.27 -23.72
C GLN A 681 -3.28 -27.68 -25.13
N GLY A 682 -2.59 -27.20 -26.19
CA GLY A 682 -2.96 -27.47 -27.59
C GLY A 682 -4.15 -26.65 -28.07
N GLY A 683 -4.39 -25.48 -27.48
CA GLY A 683 -5.48 -24.59 -27.86
C GLY A 683 -5.33 -24.06 -29.30
N THR A 684 -6.41 -24.19 -30.09
CA THR A 684 -6.49 -23.66 -31.45
C THR A 684 -7.66 -22.70 -31.61
N ASP A 685 -7.52 -21.72 -32.51
CA ASP A 685 -8.54 -20.69 -32.73
C ASP A 685 -9.83 -21.29 -33.34
N GLU A 686 -9.74 -22.44 -34.02
CA GLU A 686 -10.92 -23.15 -34.54
C GLU A 686 -11.85 -23.63 -33.42
N LYS A 687 -11.28 -24.11 -32.30
CA LYS A 687 -12.05 -24.53 -31.13
C LYS A 687 -12.70 -23.33 -30.42
N LEU A 688 -12.04 -22.17 -30.41
CA LEU A 688 -12.65 -20.95 -29.91
C LEU A 688 -13.79 -20.47 -30.82
N MET A 689 -13.61 -20.57 -32.13
CA MET A 689 -14.66 -20.24 -33.10
C MET A 689 -15.86 -21.18 -33.01
N SER A 690 -15.68 -22.47 -32.73
CA SER A 690 -16.83 -23.37 -32.51
C SER A 690 -17.64 -22.96 -31.28
N ILE A 691 -16.97 -22.63 -30.17
CA ILE A 691 -17.63 -22.15 -28.95
C ILE A 691 -18.37 -20.83 -29.22
N LEU A 692 -17.77 -19.90 -29.96
CA LEU A 692 -18.44 -18.65 -30.34
C LEU A 692 -19.63 -18.88 -31.27
N LYS A 693 -19.61 -19.91 -32.13
CA LYS A 693 -20.78 -20.30 -32.92
C LYS A 693 -21.91 -20.82 -32.03
N ASP A 694 -21.59 -21.64 -31.03
CA ASP A 694 -22.58 -22.22 -30.13
C ASP A 694 -23.33 -21.17 -29.28
N VAL A 695 -22.71 -20.01 -29.04
CA VAL A 695 -23.33 -18.86 -28.34
C VAL A 695 -23.80 -17.75 -29.29
N ASN A 696 -23.87 -18.00 -30.61
CA ASN A 696 -24.27 -17.02 -31.63
C ASN A 696 -23.40 -15.73 -31.70
N LEU A 697 -22.10 -15.82 -31.38
CA LEU A 697 -21.12 -14.73 -31.43
C LEU A 697 -20.06 -14.89 -32.53
N ALA A 698 -20.28 -15.77 -33.50
CA ALA A 698 -19.30 -16.05 -34.57
C ALA A 698 -18.90 -14.82 -35.42
N TYR A 699 -19.75 -13.78 -35.47
CA TYR A 699 -19.48 -12.54 -36.20
C TYR A 699 -18.53 -11.58 -35.47
N LEU A 700 -18.35 -11.75 -34.15
CA LEU A 700 -17.63 -10.79 -33.30
C LEU A 700 -16.15 -10.64 -33.69
N PRO A 701 -15.38 -11.72 -33.96
CA PRO A 701 -13.99 -11.57 -34.40
C PRO A 701 -13.88 -10.84 -35.74
N SER A 702 -14.76 -11.12 -36.71
CA SER A 702 -14.76 -10.45 -38.01
C SER A 702 -15.11 -8.97 -37.90
N ARG A 703 -16.00 -8.59 -36.97
CA ARG A 703 -16.41 -7.20 -36.72
C ARG A 703 -15.29 -6.36 -36.10
N GLU A 704 -14.57 -6.93 -35.13
CA GLU A 704 -13.67 -6.15 -34.28
C GLU A 704 -12.22 -6.09 -34.77
N GLY A 705 -11.84 -6.91 -35.76
CA GLY A 705 -10.47 -6.95 -36.30
C GLY A 705 -9.69 -8.23 -35.97
N GLY A 706 -10.37 -9.31 -35.58
CA GLY A 706 -9.78 -10.60 -35.25
C GLY A 706 -9.57 -10.83 -33.75
N PHE A 707 -9.09 -12.03 -33.40
CA PHE A 707 -8.91 -12.47 -32.01
C PHE A 707 -7.83 -11.70 -31.22
N GLU A 708 -6.85 -11.11 -31.92
CA GLU A 708 -5.73 -10.38 -31.32
C GLU A 708 -6.04 -8.92 -30.98
N THR A 709 -7.19 -8.43 -31.44
CA THR A 709 -7.56 -7.03 -31.22
C THR A 709 -7.59 -6.71 -29.73
N ARG A 710 -6.99 -5.59 -29.31
CA ARG A 710 -7.06 -5.06 -27.95
C ARG A 710 -7.82 -3.73 -27.96
N LYS A 711 -8.87 -3.64 -27.14
CA LYS A 711 -9.70 -2.44 -26.96
C LYS A 711 -10.15 -2.35 -25.50
N GLU A 712 -10.66 -1.20 -25.10
CA GLU A 712 -11.42 -1.09 -23.85
C GLU A 712 -12.77 -1.80 -24.04
N TRP A 713 -12.76 -3.12 -23.83
CA TRP A 713 -13.92 -3.99 -24.10
C TRP A 713 -15.17 -3.58 -23.34
N LYS A 714 -15.00 -2.91 -22.20
CA LYS A 714 -16.11 -2.36 -21.45
C LYS A 714 -16.90 -1.36 -22.29
N ASP A 715 -16.25 -0.47 -23.02
CA ASP A 715 -16.93 0.57 -23.81
C ASP A 715 -17.49 0.00 -25.13
N VAL A 716 -16.73 -0.90 -25.76
CA VAL A 716 -17.12 -1.57 -27.03
C VAL A 716 -18.32 -2.50 -26.85
N LEU A 717 -18.31 -3.33 -25.81
CA LEU A 717 -19.36 -4.33 -25.56
C LEU A 717 -20.50 -3.80 -24.68
N SER A 718 -20.37 -2.62 -24.06
CA SER A 718 -21.50 -1.96 -23.37
C SER A 718 -22.33 -1.09 -24.30
N GLY A 719 -21.81 -0.76 -25.48
CA GLY A 719 -22.49 0.10 -26.47
C GLY A 719 -22.20 1.58 -26.33
N GLY A 720 -21.37 1.98 -25.36
CA GLY A 720 -21.04 3.38 -25.09
C GLY A 720 -20.42 4.12 -26.27
N GLU A 721 -19.72 3.43 -27.17
CA GLU A 721 -19.13 4.07 -28.35
C GLU A 721 -20.16 4.46 -29.42
N LYS A 722 -21.24 3.67 -29.62
CA LYS A 722 -22.30 4.05 -30.58
C LYS A 722 -23.13 5.21 -30.05
N GLN A 723 -23.52 5.23 -28.77
CA GLN A 723 -24.26 6.36 -28.20
C GLN A 723 -23.45 7.66 -28.09
N ARG A 724 -22.11 7.62 -27.94
CA ARG A 724 -21.28 8.84 -27.91
C ARG A 724 -20.90 9.38 -29.28
N SER A 725 -20.97 8.57 -30.35
CA SER A 725 -20.62 9.00 -31.72
C SER A 725 -21.83 9.14 -32.66
N GLU A 726 -23.02 8.71 -32.23
CA GLU A 726 -24.30 8.90 -32.93
C GLU A 726 -24.91 10.30 -32.67
N CYS A 727 -24.05 11.32 -32.60
CA CYS A 727 -24.44 12.72 -32.76
C CYS A 727 -23.76 13.40 -33.97
N GLU A 728 -22.90 12.71 -34.72
CA GLU A 728 -22.14 13.32 -35.83
C GLU A 728 -22.11 12.54 -37.17
N ARG A 729 -22.84 11.43 -37.36
CA ARG A 729 -22.87 10.74 -38.67
C ARG A 729 -24.28 10.64 -39.29
N PRO A 730 -24.45 10.99 -40.58
CA PRO A 730 -25.74 10.92 -41.27
C PRO A 730 -26.21 9.48 -41.49
N VAL A 731 -27.53 9.30 -41.36
CA VAL A 731 -28.33 8.08 -41.12
C VAL A 731 -28.38 7.08 -42.29
N LEU A 732 -27.48 7.13 -43.28
CA LEU A 732 -27.65 6.36 -44.54
C LEU A 732 -26.96 4.97 -44.59
N PHE A 733 -26.32 4.48 -43.52
CA PHE A 733 -25.50 3.25 -43.58
C PHE A 733 -25.80 2.17 -42.52
N CYS A 734 -27.00 2.13 -41.95
CA CYS A 734 -27.41 1.03 -41.06
C CYS A 734 -28.16 -0.04 -41.89
N ARG A 735 -27.47 -1.07 -42.38
CA ARG A 735 -28.06 -2.08 -43.29
C ARG A 735 -28.32 -3.46 -42.69
N THR A 736 -28.07 -3.71 -41.39
CA THR A 736 -28.43 -5.01 -40.77
C THR A 736 -28.97 -4.91 -39.34
N LYS A 737 -29.92 -5.77 -38.97
CA LYS A 737 -30.48 -5.91 -37.60
C LYS A 737 -29.43 -6.26 -36.52
N ALA A 738 -28.22 -6.67 -36.92
CA ALA A 738 -27.11 -7.01 -36.03
C ALA A 738 -26.39 -5.78 -35.43
N ASP A 739 -26.67 -4.58 -35.94
CA ASP A 739 -26.00 -3.35 -35.53
C ASP A 739 -26.62 -2.67 -34.28
N LEU A 740 -27.72 -3.20 -33.75
CA LEU A 740 -28.59 -2.46 -32.82
C LEU A 740 -28.42 -2.78 -31.33
N PHE A 741 -27.65 -3.80 -30.92
CA PHE A 741 -27.64 -4.22 -29.51
C PHE A 741 -26.27 -4.62 -28.93
N PRO A 742 -25.43 -3.64 -28.57
CA PRO A 742 -24.17 -3.91 -27.86
C PRO A 742 -24.37 -4.49 -26.45
N CYS A 743 -25.40 -4.04 -25.71
CA CYS A 743 -25.67 -4.47 -24.33
C CYS A 743 -25.86 -6.00 -24.17
N LEU A 744 -26.18 -6.70 -25.26
CA LEU A 744 -26.36 -8.16 -25.30
C LEU A 744 -25.04 -8.94 -25.38
N LEU A 745 -23.93 -8.29 -25.69
CA LEU A 745 -22.67 -8.97 -25.99
C LEU A 745 -21.94 -9.42 -24.73
N MET A 746 -21.92 -8.59 -23.68
CA MET A 746 -21.18 -8.92 -22.45
C MET A 746 -21.61 -10.24 -21.79
N PRO A 747 -22.92 -10.49 -21.58
CA PRO A 747 -23.33 -11.72 -20.90
C PRO A 747 -23.12 -12.96 -21.77
N THR A 748 -23.22 -12.80 -23.09
CA THR A 748 -23.00 -13.89 -24.07
C THR A 748 -21.52 -14.27 -24.16
N VAL A 749 -20.60 -13.30 -24.09
CA VAL A 749 -19.14 -13.56 -23.98
C VAL A 749 -18.81 -14.29 -22.68
N ASN A 750 -19.45 -13.93 -21.57
CA ASN A 750 -19.30 -14.63 -20.30
C ASN A 750 -19.75 -16.09 -20.39
N PHE A 751 -20.84 -16.37 -21.08
CA PHE A 751 -21.31 -17.74 -21.28
C PHE A 751 -20.35 -18.56 -22.18
N ALA A 752 -19.71 -17.91 -23.17
CA ALA A 752 -18.65 -18.55 -23.94
C ALA A 752 -17.49 -19.03 -23.05
N ARG A 753 -17.16 -18.28 -21.97
CA ARG A 753 -16.16 -18.71 -20.98
C ARG A 753 -16.60 -19.98 -20.25
N LEU A 754 -17.88 -20.05 -19.85
CA LEU A 754 -18.43 -21.24 -19.18
C LEU A 754 -18.28 -22.49 -20.07
N LEU A 755 -18.63 -22.38 -21.35
CA LEU A 755 -18.49 -23.48 -22.31
C LEU A 755 -17.03 -23.84 -22.60
N PHE A 756 -16.14 -22.85 -22.65
CA PHE A 756 -14.72 -23.07 -22.87
C PHE A 756 -14.06 -23.88 -21.75
N HIS A 757 -14.36 -23.56 -20.48
CA HIS A 757 -13.79 -24.29 -19.34
C HIS A 757 -14.48 -25.63 -19.07
N GLY A 758 -15.74 -25.79 -19.46
CA GLY A 758 -16.49 -27.05 -19.33
C GLY A 758 -16.49 -27.63 -17.91
N PRO A 759 -16.86 -26.86 -16.86
CA PRO A 759 -16.89 -27.35 -15.48
C PRO A 759 -17.98 -28.39 -15.26
N SER A 760 -17.87 -29.18 -14.18
CA SER A 760 -18.96 -30.06 -13.74
C SER A 760 -20.17 -29.28 -13.19
N LEU A 761 -19.92 -28.12 -12.56
CA LEU A 761 -20.93 -27.23 -11.99
C LEU A 761 -20.75 -25.79 -12.51
N GLY A 762 -21.76 -25.26 -13.19
CA GLY A 762 -21.87 -23.85 -13.56
C GLY A 762 -22.82 -23.11 -12.62
N VAL A 763 -22.35 -22.05 -11.96
CA VAL A 763 -23.17 -21.16 -11.13
C VAL A 763 -23.40 -19.85 -11.88
N LEU A 764 -24.66 -19.55 -12.19
CA LEU A 764 -25.06 -18.44 -13.07
C LEU A 764 -25.89 -17.42 -12.28
N ASP A 765 -25.35 -16.24 -12.01
CA ASP A 765 -26.04 -15.18 -11.25
C ASP A 765 -26.60 -14.12 -12.21
N GLU A 766 -27.91 -14.15 -12.50
CA GLU A 766 -28.65 -13.21 -13.37
C GLU A 766 -27.98 -12.90 -14.73
N CYS A 767 -27.21 -13.85 -15.26
CA CYS A 767 -26.34 -13.64 -16.40
C CYS A 767 -27.07 -13.50 -17.76
N THR A 768 -28.36 -13.82 -17.85
CA THR A 768 -29.14 -13.72 -19.10
C THR A 768 -30.17 -12.58 -19.07
N SER A 769 -30.11 -11.71 -18.05
CA SER A 769 -31.05 -10.60 -17.85
C SER A 769 -31.13 -9.61 -19.02
N ALA A 770 -30.06 -9.47 -19.82
CA ALA A 770 -30.09 -8.68 -21.03
C ALA A 770 -30.45 -9.50 -22.28
N VAL A 771 -30.28 -10.83 -22.29
CA VAL A 771 -30.38 -11.68 -23.49
C VAL A 771 -31.84 -11.98 -23.86
N SER A 772 -32.11 -12.07 -25.18
CA SER A 772 -33.41 -12.48 -25.73
C SER A 772 -33.73 -13.95 -25.43
N VAL A 773 -35.00 -14.28 -25.22
CA VAL A 773 -35.46 -15.63 -24.81
C VAL A 773 -35.03 -16.75 -25.77
N ASP A 774 -34.96 -16.47 -27.08
CA ASP A 774 -34.58 -17.48 -28.10
C ASP A 774 -33.11 -17.90 -27.97
N VAL A 775 -32.22 -16.91 -27.84
CA VAL A 775 -30.78 -17.13 -27.64
C VAL A 775 -30.52 -17.73 -26.26
N GLU A 776 -31.22 -17.24 -25.23
CA GLU A 776 -31.16 -17.77 -23.87
C GLU A 776 -31.47 -19.27 -23.85
N GLY A 777 -32.56 -19.71 -24.50
CA GLY A 777 -32.92 -21.13 -24.58
C GLY A 777 -31.85 -21.99 -25.25
N GLY A 778 -31.24 -21.51 -26.34
CA GLY A 778 -30.15 -22.19 -27.03
C GLY A 778 -28.91 -22.35 -26.16
N MET A 779 -28.50 -21.29 -25.44
CA MET A 779 -27.35 -21.30 -24.53
C MET A 779 -27.49 -22.36 -23.43
N TYR A 780 -28.65 -22.41 -22.78
CA TYR A 780 -28.93 -23.42 -21.75
C TYR A 780 -28.95 -24.84 -22.32
N ALA A 781 -29.50 -25.06 -23.52
CA ALA A 781 -29.48 -26.37 -24.18
C ALA A 781 -28.05 -26.83 -24.49
N THR A 782 -27.20 -25.95 -25.02
CA THR A 782 -25.78 -26.25 -25.30
C THR A 782 -25.01 -26.60 -24.02
N ALA A 783 -25.20 -25.85 -22.93
CA ALA A 783 -24.51 -26.13 -21.66
C ALA A 783 -24.91 -27.50 -21.08
N LYS A 784 -26.18 -27.88 -21.20
CA LYS A 784 -26.66 -29.22 -20.82
C LYS A 784 -26.08 -30.32 -21.70
N ALA A 785 -26.03 -30.11 -23.01
CA ALA A 785 -25.44 -31.06 -23.95
C ALA A 785 -23.93 -31.26 -23.69
N ALA A 786 -23.25 -30.23 -23.18
CA ALA A 786 -21.87 -30.31 -22.72
C ALA A 786 -21.69 -31.03 -21.36
N GLY A 787 -22.77 -31.50 -20.73
CA GLY A 787 -22.74 -32.22 -19.45
C GLY A 787 -22.56 -31.33 -18.22
N ILE A 788 -22.77 -30.01 -18.35
CA ILE A 788 -22.60 -29.05 -17.25
C ILE A 788 -23.87 -29.05 -16.40
N SER A 789 -23.74 -29.32 -15.10
CA SER A 789 -24.84 -29.16 -14.14
C SER A 789 -24.99 -27.67 -13.79
N LEU A 790 -26.22 -27.14 -13.74
CA LEU A 790 -26.45 -25.69 -13.71
C LEU A 790 -27.17 -25.28 -12.43
N LEU A 791 -26.60 -24.33 -11.69
CA LEU A 791 -27.27 -23.60 -10.62
C LEU A 791 -27.50 -22.17 -11.09
N THR A 792 -28.72 -21.86 -11.50
CA THR A 792 -29.08 -20.55 -12.04
C THR A 792 -29.83 -19.75 -11.01
N ILE A 793 -29.40 -18.51 -10.78
CA ILE A 793 -30.11 -17.51 -10.00
C ILE A 793 -30.78 -16.56 -10.99
N SER A 794 -32.11 -16.51 -10.99
CA SER A 794 -32.86 -15.62 -11.86
C SER A 794 -34.27 -15.40 -11.34
N THR A 795 -34.82 -14.22 -11.64
CA THR A 795 -36.24 -13.91 -11.44
C THR A 795 -37.10 -14.33 -12.64
N ARG A 796 -36.49 -14.70 -13.77
CA ARG A 796 -37.20 -15.11 -14.99
C ARG A 796 -37.75 -16.52 -14.88
N LEU A 797 -39.07 -16.64 -14.83
CA LEU A 797 -39.78 -17.93 -14.79
C LEU A 797 -39.68 -18.72 -16.10
N THR A 798 -39.34 -18.08 -17.23
CA THR A 798 -39.13 -18.74 -18.53
C THR A 798 -38.01 -19.78 -18.49
N LEU A 799 -37.10 -19.69 -17.52
CA LEU A 799 -36.00 -20.62 -17.32
C LEU A 799 -36.42 -21.93 -16.65
N LEU A 800 -37.63 -22.02 -16.07
CA LEU A 800 -38.13 -23.24 -15.43
C LEU A 800 -38.07 -24.46 -16.35
N LYS A 801 -38.34 -24.28 -17.65
CA LYS A 801 -38.26 -25.35 -18.67
C LYS A 801 -36.88 -25.99 -18.79
N HIS A 802 -35.83 -25.32 -18.31
CA HIS A 802 -34.45 -25.79 -18.34
C HIS A 802 -33.97 -26.30 -16.96
N HIS A 803 -34.81 -26.36 -15.94
CA HIS A 803 -34.38 -26.77 -14.60
C HIS A 803 -35.22 -27.92 -14.05
N THR A 804 -34.60 -28.80 -13.27
CA THR A 804 -35.24 -29.98 -12.63
C THR A 804 -35.71 -29.66 -11.21
N VAL A 805 -35.09 -28.69 -10.54
CA VAL A 805 -35.43 -28.29 -9.17
C VAL A 805 -35.62 -26.78 -9.12
N LEU A 806 -36.69 -26.34 -8.46
CA LEU A 806 -36.97 -24.95 -8.15
C LEU A 806 -36.76 -24.70 -6.67
N VAL A 807 -35.93 -23.71 -6.35
CA VAL A 807 -35.71 -23.22 -4.99
C VAL A 807 -36.24 -21.79 -4.91
N ARG A 808 -37.27 -21.56 -4.08
CA ARG A 808 -37.81 -20.23 -3.80
C ARG A 808 -37.23 -19.74 -2.47
N ILE A 809 -36.58 -18.59 -2.49
CA ILE A 809 -36.06 -17.96 -1.27
C ILE A 809 -36.94 -16.78 -0.88
N ASP A 810 -37.40 -16.82 0.36
CA ASP A 810 -38.19 -15.77 0.99
C ASP A 810 -37.45 -15.17 2.19
N ALA A 811 -38.01 -14.12 2.79
CA ALA A 811 -37.37 -13.42 3.91
C ALA A 811 -37.20 -14.34 5.13
N GLY A 812 -36.00 -14.91 5.29
CA GLY A 812 -35.64 -15.78 6.42
C GLY A 812 -35.89 -17.28 6.20
N GLY A 813 -36.42 -17.71 5.04
CA GLY A 813 -36.76 -19.10 4.75
C GLY A 813 -36.59 -19.49 3.27
N TYR A 814 -36.82 -20.75 2.95
CA TYR A 814 -36.75 -21.25 1.58
C TYR A 814 -37.64 -22.48 1.37
N ASP A 815 -38.19 -22.61 0.17
CA ASP A 815 -38.96 -23.77 -0.27
C ASP A 815 -38.28 -24.46 -1.45
N VAL A 816 -38.30 -25.79 -1.47
CA VAL A 816 -37.71 -26.62 -2.53
C VAL A 816 -38.81 -27.45 -3.20
N GLU A 817 -38.99 -27.24 -4.50
CA GLU A 817 -39.95 -27.97 -5.33
C GLU A 817 -39.21 -28.74 -6.44
N VAL A 818 -39.40 -30.06 -6.50
CA VAL A 818 -38.83 -30.89 -7.57
C VAL A 818 -39.80 -30.92 -8.75
N ILE A 819 -39.32 -30.46 -9.91
CA ILE A 819 -40.08 -30.45 -11.16
C ILE A 819 -39.88 -31.82 -11.81
N LYS A 820 -40.87 -32.71 -11.70
CA LYS A 820 -40.85 -34.02 -12.36
C LYS A 820 -41.07 -33.83 -13.87
N ASP A 821 -40.15 -34.41 -14.64
CA ASP A 821 -39.95 -34.27 -16.08
C ASP A 821 -39.65 -32.82 -16.52
N GLY A 822 -38.58 -32.63 -17.31
CA GLY A 822 -38.12 -31.32 -17.81
C GLY A 822 -39.17 -30.60 -18.65
N GLY A 823 -40.18 -30.04 -17.97
CA GLY A 823 -41.55 -30.04 -18.43
C GLY A 823 -41.81 -29.14 -19.63
N ALA A 824 -42.00 -29.77 -20.78
CA ALA A 824 -43.04 -29.35 -21.70
C ALA A 824 -44.40 -29.50 -20.99
N GLY A 825 -44.83 -28.48 -20.23
CA GLY A 825 -46.24 -28.29 -19.86
C GLY A 825 -46.64 -28.40 -18.38
N ALA A 826 -45.76 -28.83 -17.46
CA ALA A 826 -46.10 -28.86 -16.02
C ALA A 826 -45.78 -27.51 -15.35
N ILE A 827 -46.82 -26.76 -14.97
CA ILE A 827 -46.69 -25.54 -14.17
C ILE A 827 -46.41 -25.97 -12.72
N PRO A 828 -45.38 -25.43 -12.03
CA PRO A 828 -45.12 -25.76 -10.63
C PRO A 828 -46.36 -25.49 -9.75
N LYS A 829 -46.62 -26.33 -8.74
CA LYS A 829 -47.85 -26.27 -7.93
C LYS A 829 -48.06 -24.89 -7.30
N GLY A 830 -46.99 -24.28 -6.77
CA GLY A 830 -47.06 -22.94 -6.19
C GLY A 830 -47.37 -21.85 -7.23
N LEU A 831 -47.03 -22.07 -8.51
CA LEU A 831 -47.33 -21.16 -9.61
C LEU A 831 -48.76 -21.38 -10.16
N GLU A 832 -49.30 -22.59 -10.04
CA GLU A 832 -50.72 -22.85 -10.27
C GLU A 832 -51.62 -22.21 -9.21
N GLU A 833 -51.19 -22.24 -7.95
CA GLU A 833 -51.86 -21.55 -6.84
C GLU A 833 -51.83 -20.02 -7.04
N GLU A 834 -50.66 -19.46 -7.37
CA GLU A 834 -50.52 -18.04 -7.67
C GLU A 834 -51.33 -17.64 -8.92
N ARG A 835 -51.34 -18.49 -9.97
CA ARG A 835 -52.21 -18.29 -11.14
C ARG A 835 -53.69 -18.35 -10.77
N LYS A 836 -54.10 -19.26 -9.87
CA LYS A 836 -55.48 -19.33 -9.36
C LYS A 836 -55.84 -18.08 -8.56
N GLU A 837 -54.94 -17.61 -7.70
CA GLU A 837 -55.14 -16.40 -6.91
C GLU A 837 -55.22 -15.15 -7.79
N LEU A 838 -54.33 -15.02 -8.77
CA LEU A 838 -54.36 -13.93 -9.75
C LEU A 838 -55.62 -13.98 -10.61
N LYS A 839 -56.08 -15.17 -11.02
CA LYS A 839 -57.37 -15.32 -11.70
C LYS A 839 -58.54 -14.90 -10.81
N LYS A 840 -58.49 -15.22 -9.51
CA LYS A 840 -59.50 -14.79 -8.54
C LYS A 840 -59.52 -13.27 -8.41
N LYS A 841 -58.35 -12.63 -8.25
CA LYS A 841 -58.20 -11.17 -8.21
C LYS A 841 -58.62 -10.49 -9.50
N LEU A 842 -58.37 -11.11 -10.65
CA LEU A 842 -58.84 -10.62 -11.95
C LEU A 842 -60.37 -10.69 -12.06
N GLY A 843 -61.00 -11.73 -11.49
CA GLY A 843 -62.45 -11.83 -11.40
C GLY A 843 -63.10 -10.73 -10.53
N GLU A 844 -62.34 -10.12 -9.63
CA GLU A 844 -62.80 -8.99 -8.81
C GLU A 844 -62.71 -7.64 -9.55
N GLU A 845 -62.08 -7.57 -10.75
CA GLU A 845 -61.87 -6.33 -11.51
C GLU A 845 -63.17 -5.56 -11.79
N GLU A 846 -64.26 -6.26 -12.12
CA GLU A 846 -65.56 -5.63 -12.36
C GLU A 846 -66.10 -4.91 -11.12
N GLY A 847 -65.87 -5.48 -9.92
CA GLY A 847 -66.25 -4.85 -8.66
C GLY A 847 -65.44 -3.57 -8.39
N TRP A 848 -64.12 -3.61 -8.63
CA TRP A 848 -63.25 -2.44 -8.50
C TRP A 848 -63.58 -1.34 -9.51
N ARG A 849 -63.92 -1.70 -10.76
CA ARG A 849 -64.37 -0.74 -11.78
C ARG A 849 -65.69 -0.06 -11.38
N LYS A 850 -66.64 -0.81 -10.85
CA LYS A 850 -67.92 -0.27 -10.38
C LYS A 850 -67.73 0.69 -9.20
N ARG A 851 -66.83 0.34 -8.27
CA ARG A 851 -66.43 1.20 -7.16
C ARG A 851 -65.73 2.48 -7.63
N LEU A 852 -64.91 2.39 -8.67
CA LEU A 852 -64.23 3.54 -9.27
C LEU A 852 -65.24 4.51 -9.92
N GLU A 853 -66.27 3.99 -10.59
CA GLU A 853 -67.39 4.77 -11.15
C GLU A 853 -68.19 5.46 -10.04
N GLU A 854 -68.54 4.75 -8.96
CA GLU A 854 -69.19 5.35 -7.78
C GLU A 854 -68.37 6.49 -7.20
N VAL A 855 -67.08 6.27 -6.95
CA VAL A 855 -66.18 7.27 -6.37
C VAL A 855 -65.97 8.46 -7.31
N LYS A 856 -65.91 8.24 -8.63
CA LYS A 856 -65.88 9.33 -9.62
C LYS A 856 -67.17 10.15 -9.61
N GLY A 857 -68.32 9.50 -9.47
CA GLY A 857 -69.61 10.17 -9.31
C GLY A 857 -69.69 11.00 -8.03
N GLU A 858 -69.19 10.48 -6.92
CA GLU A 858 -69.08 11.22 -5.65
C GLU A 858 -68.14 12.43 -5.77
N LEU A 859 -66.98 12.26 -6.42
CA LEU A 859 -66.02 13.35 -6.66
C LEU A 859 -66.57 14.43 -7.60
N SER A 860 -67.36 14.06 -8.62
CA SER A 860 -68.01 15.03 -9.51
C SER A 860 -69.21 15.73 -8.87
N ALA A 861 -69.80 15.15 -7.83
CA ALA A 861 -70.84 15.80 -7.03
C ALA A 861 -70.27 16.76 -5.97
N MET A 862 -68.98 16.66 -5.66
CA MET A 862 -68.24 17.54 -4.75
C MET A 862 -67.53 18.71 -5.43
N ALA A 863 -67.34 18.66 -6.76
CA ALA A 863 -66.82 19.75 -7.59
C ALA A 863 -67.95 20.56 -8.21
#